data_AF-A0A2B7Z461-F1
#
_entry.id   AF-A0A2B7Z461-F1
#
_cell.length_a   1.000
_cell.length_b   1.000
_cell.length_c   1.000
_cell.angle_alpha   90.00
_cell.angle_beta   90.00
_cell.angle_gamma   90.00
#
_symmetry.space_group_name_H-M   'P 1'
#
loop_
_entity.id
_entity.type
_entity.pdbx_description
1 polymer ?
#
loop_
_entity_poly.entity_id
_entity_poly.type
_entity_poly.pdbx_seq_one_letter_code
_entity_poly.pdbx_strand_id
1 'polypeptide(L)'
;MPTNSAGYLLLRIAWILVLGQLVAGAPSFDYALTKRDRSDRERVRMLPWMSMWRGRVVVPGKLDPDWEPENKHDAEGIKAKLKEFAQWGYLSIVEEHGGHNIDLVAALYVPGNGVWLSSMPSGPGAQYILDRKIAAPSWEDMAGRVAGKADDFGAEDGAIFYCEQRLKARGQELRRRDNQLRGFPDGTHLVVHGRSTLEDDHGPLPPCLHHNLQTTPSCLESIGRLNILFSDAPRPAPDRVALRPRAAPKKDKTCRNQCKKCAPNEIQNNNCKSCKACPKGQKPDAKKKKCIPEQKECKKCAKNEIQAADCKSCKACPKGQVPDGTKKKCIPKPKGCKICGKNEIDSDDCMSCKACPKGKKPNSSRNICIPDNAAQKKKEAQFQEMKKKKIKEARKKKKEARFQKMKKKKIADFKRTELKNRKKARMGKCLTIVPIMMIGDSLNWVSSFFDEKFLESDTMMVHWPADLPKPVGNIDSDEYITEWIALAIQLDEVRQEACPNNAKHMCIRSLSDSAMSEKRSNETISVIRDLMARGTEGDNEPHQHKKRVFWFISLILNFVRSAVTSFLRLGASAVRIGGRFGKLLKKGDNAFKIAQKATGRGRKGNKGANIDDMKNAAKKIAGNHNWKKCLTGKKPG
;
A
#
# COMPACT_ATOMS: atom_id res chain seq x y z
N MET A 1 54.03 48.79 29.68
CA MET A 1 52.69 48.76 29.05
C MET A 1 52.77 47.91 27.79
N PRO A 2 52.04 46.80 27.75
CA PRO A 2 50.97 46.64 26.77
C PRO A 2 49.67 46.07 27.36
N THR A 3 48.63 46.15 26.55
CA THR A 3 47.20 45.96 26.81
C THR A 3 46.75 44.51 26.71
N ASN A 4 45.83 44.07 27.60
CA ASN A 4 45.17 42.76 27.55
C ASN A 4 43.69 42.91 27.14
N SER A 5 43.35 42.39 25.97
CA SER A 5 42.04 42.45 25.31
C SER A 5 41.23 41.14 25.39
N ALA A 6 41.44 40.32 26.42
CA ALA A 6 40.77 39.02 26.58
C ALA A 6 39.45 39.07 27.40
N GLY A 7 39.17 40.16 28.11
CA GLY A 7 38.02 40.25 29.03
C GLY A 7 36.66 40.47 28.38
N TYR A 8 36.61 41.05 27.17
CA TYR A 8 35.35 41.50 26.56
C TYR A 8 34.55 40.41 25.83
N LEU A 9 35.18 39.28 25.48
CA LEU A 9 34.52 38.22 24.70
C LEU A 9 33.65 37.31 25.59
N LEU A 10 34.04 37.10 26.85
CA LEU A 10 33.30 36.22 27.77
C LEU A 10 32.02 36.89 28.32
N LEU A 11 31.99 38.22 28.44
CA LEU A 11 30.80 38.96 28.87
C LEU A 11 29.69 39.01 27.81
N ARG A 12 30.00 38.93 26.51
CA ARG A 12 28.98 38.88 25.45
C ARG A 12 28.32 37.52 25.29
N ILE A 13 29.00 36.43 25.63
CA ILE A 13 28.44 35.08 25.55
C ILE A 13 27.49 34.81 26.73
N ALA A 14 27.76 35.38 27.91
CA ALA A 14 26.88 35.28 29.06
C ALA A 14 25.56 36.04 28.88
N TRP A 15 25.55 37.15 28.12
CA TRP A 15 24.34 37.96 27.90
C TRP A 15 23.35 37.35 26.90
N ILE A 16 23.83 36.57 25.93
CA ILE A 16 22.97 35.91 24.92
C ILE A 16 22.23 34.69 25.51
N LEU A 17 22.77 34.04 26.54
CA LEU A 17 22.15 32.88 27.17
C LEU A 17 21.04 33.24 28.18
N VAL A 18 21.03 34.47 28.71
CA VAL A 18 20.02 34.92 29.69
C VAL A 18 18.73 35.44 29.02
N LEU A 19 18.79 35.90 27.76
CA LEU A 19 17.61 36.37 27.02
C LEU A 19 16.78 35.25 26.36
N GLY A 20 17.22 33.99 26.42
CA GLY A 20 16.58 32.86 25.76
C GLY A 20 15.45 32.16 26.55
N GLN A 21 15.14 32.56 27.78
CA GLN A 21 14.21 31.83 28.66
C GLN A 21 12.95 32.58 29.12
N LEU A 22 12.60 33.72 28.52
CA LEU A 22 11.44 34.53 28.96
C LEU A 22 10.46 34.91 27.83
N VAL A 23 9.89 33.93 27.12
CA VAL A 23 8.61 34.13 26.42
C VAL A 23 7.74 32.88 26.50
N ALA A 24 6.98 32.77 27.59
CA ALA A 24 5.80 31.92 27.69
C ALA A 24 4.71 32.67 28.47
N GLY A 25 3.55 32.92 27.83
CA GLY A 25 2.28 33.19 28.52
C GLY A 25 1.51 34.47 28.16
N ALA A 26 0.60 34.38 27.16
CA ALA A 26 -0.81 34.90 27.05
C ALA A 26 -1.15 36.38 27.43
N PRO A 27 -2.37 36.95 27.16
CA PRO A 27 -3.61 36.39 26.57
C PRO A 27 -4.37 37.29 25.54
N SER A 28 -5.42 36.69 24.95
CA SER A 28 -6.72 37.22 24.42
C SER A 28 -6.92 38.69 24.00
N PHE A 29 -7.47 38.90 22.79
CA PHE A 29 -8.43 39.98 22.51
C PHE A 29 -9.40 39.58 21.39
N ASP A 30 -10.70 39.54 21.72
CA ASP A 30 -11.85 39.62 20.80
C ASP A 30 -12.11 41.10 20.46
N TYR A 31 -12.40 41.44 19.21
CA TYR A 31 -13.63 42.17 18.81
C TYR A 31 -13.75 42.43 17.29
N ALA A 32 -14.99 42.25 16.82
CA ALA A 32 -15.74 42.97 15.77
C ALA A 32 -15.29 42.98 14.29
N LEU A 33 -16.08 42.19 13.53
CA LEU A 33 -16.71 42.48 12.24
C LEU A 33 -16.74 43.95 11.77
N THR A 34 -16.19 44.19 10.58
CA THR A 34 -16.81 45.08 9.57
C THR A 34 -16.69 44.48 8.17
N LYS A 35 -17.83 44.41 7.47
CA LYS A 35 -17.99 44.05 6.06
C LYS A 35 -17.23 45.03 5.14
N ARG A 36 -16.36 44.54 4.26
CA ARG A 36 -16.27 45.02 2.86
C ARG A 36 -15.37 44.14 1.98
N ASP A 37 -15.92 43.87 0.80
CA ASP A 37 -15.37 43.41 -0.48
C ASP A 37 -14.51 42.14 -0.59
N ARG A 38 -15.20 41.12 -1.15
CA ARG A 38 -14.69 39.92 -1.81
C ARG A 38 -14.14 40.29 -3.19
N SER A 39 -12.83 40.42 -3.31
CA SER A 39 -12.06 40.21 -4.53
C SER A 39 -10.59 40.25 -4.13
N ASP A 40 -9.76 39.35 -4.65
CA ASP A 40 -8.29 39.47 -4.61
C ASP A 40 -7.53 39.13 -3.31
N ARG A 41 -7.79 37.99 -2.67
CA ARG A 41 -6.78 37.38 -1.77
C ARG A 41 -6.97 35.88 -1.46
N GLU A 42 -6.57 35.01 -2.39
CA GLU A 42 -6.01 33.69 -2.06
C GLU A 42 -4.79 33.38 -2.95
N ARG A 43 -3.80 34.27 -2.91
CA ARG A 43 -2.39 33.91 -3.18
C ARG A 43 -1.70 33.72 -1.83
N VAL A 44 -1.95 32.59 -1.17
CA VAL A 44 -1.26 32.20 0.08
C VAL A 44 -0.50 30.89 -0.11
N ARG A 45 0.82 31.06 -0.08
CA ARG A 45 1.93 30.12 0.14
C ARG A 45 1.52 28.73 0.69
N MET A 46 1.75 27.69 -0.11
CA MET A 46 2.02 26.32 0.37
C MET A 46 3.41 25.88 -0.12
N LEU A 47 4.45 26.10 0.69
CA LEU A 47 5.85 25.78 0.35
C LEU A 47 6.61 24.76 1.25
N PRO A 48 6.02 23.98 2.18
CA PRO A 48 6.78 22.87 2.78
C PRO A 48 6.54 21.47 2.16
N TRP A 49 5.53 21.30 1.29
CA TRP A 49 5.03 19.96 0.90
C TRP A 49 5.63 19.40 -0.42
N MET A 50 6.50 20.15 -1.11
CA MET A 50 7.06 19.81 -2.42
C MET A 50 8.40 19.02 -2.38
N SER A 51 8.95 18.73 -1.20
CA SER A 51 10.33 18.21 -1.05
C SER A 51 10.47 16.70 -0.81
N MET A 52 9.36 15.96 -0.64
CA MET A 52 9.41 14.52 -0.30
C MET A 52 9.45 13.57 -1.51
N TRP A 53 9.40 14.09 -2.74
CA TRP A 53 9.45 13.28 -3.95
C TRP A 53 10.86 13.33 -4.57
N ARG A 54 11.58 12.20 -4.55
CA ARG A 54 12.54 11.92 -5.63
C ARG A 54 11.70 11.52 -6.82
N GLY A 55 11.34 12.54 -7.59
CA GLY A 55 10.26 12.54 -8.57
C GLY A 55 9.43 13.81 -8.44
N ARG A 56 10.06 15.00 -8.55
CA ARG A 56 9.33 16.11 -9.20
C ARG A 56 9.03 15.58 -10.61
N VAL A 57 7.82 15.67 -11.15
CA VAL A 57 7.21 16.96 -11.47
C VAL A 57 5.67 16.85 -11.47
N VAL A 58 5.01 17.66 -10.65
CA VAL A 58 3.78 18.33 -11.13
C VAL A 58 4.33 19.51 -11.89
N VAL A 59 4.35 19.44 -13.22
CA VAL A 59 4.88 20.55 -14.03
C VAL A 59 3.77 21.58 -14.07
N PRO A 60 3.90 22.77 -13.46
CA PRO A 60 3.08 23.90 -13.88
C PRO A 60 3.60 24.33 -15.25
N GLY A 61 3.25 23.56 -16.28
CA GLY A 61 3.36 24.02 -17.65
C GLY A 61 2.33 25.10 -17.91
N LYS A 62 2.52 25.87 -18.99
CA LYS A 62 1.60 26.89 -19.52
C LYS A 62 0.27 26.29 -20.00
N LEU A 63 -0.42 25.56 -19.14
CA LEU A 63 -1.68 24.94 -19.45
C LEU A 63 -2.64 25.36 -18.38
N ASP A 64 -3.76 25.89 -18.87
CA ASP A 64 -4.87 26.28 -18.02
C ASP A 64 -5.25 25.04 -17.19
N PRO A 65 -5.05 25.05 -15.86
CA PRO A 65 -5.51 23.96 -15.00
C PRO A 65 -7.03 23.76 -15.12
N ASP A 66 -7.71 24.73 -15.73
CA ASP A 66 -9.12 24.74 -16.06
C ASP A 66 -9.40 24.41 -17.55
N TRP A 67 -8.46 23.79 -18.28
CA TRP A 67 -8.72 23.29 -19.64
C TRP A 67 -9.92 22.34 -19.62
N GLU A 68 -11.03 22.81 -20.16
CA GLU A 68 -12.17 21.99 -20.54
C GLU A 68 -12.24 21.94 -22.07
N PRO A 69 -12.48 20.77 -22.67
CA PRO A 69 -12.78 20.69 -24.09
C PRO A 69 -14.06 21.51 -24.37
N GLU A 70 -14.05 22.30 -25.45
CA GLU A 70 -15.23 23.07 -25.89
C GLU A 70 -16.47 22.19 -26.03
N ASN A 71 -16.27 20.93 -26.42
CA ASN A 71 -17.29 19.91 -26.45
C ASN A 71 -16.92 18.73 -25.53
N LYS A 72 -17.65 18.57 -24.42
CA LYS A 72 -17.46 17.47 -23.45
C LYS A 72 -17.72 16.08 -24.04
N HIS A 73 -18.33 16.01 -25.23
CA HIS A 73 -18.63 14.77 -25.94
C HIS A 73 -17.61 14.46 -27.06
N ASP A 74 -16.63 15.34 -27.32
CA ASP A 74 -15.57 15.06 -28.30
C ASP A 74 -14.49 14.14 -27.70
N ALA A 75 -14.83 12.85 -27.63
CA ALA A 75 -13.93 11.84 -27.08
C ALA A 75 -12.60 11.77 -27.82
N GLU A 76 -12.57 11.99 -29.14
CA GLU A 76 -11.34 11.92 -29.93
C GLU A 76 -10.44 13.15 -29.72
N GLY A 77 -11.02 14.35 -29.64
CA GLY A 77 -10.29 15.56 -29.27
C GLY A 77 -9.70 15.49 -27.87
N ILE A 78 -10.46 14.97 -26.90
CA ILE A 78 -9.97 14.74 -25.53
C ILE A 78 -8.80 13.75 -25.52
N LYS A 79 -8.92 12.64 -26.25
CA LYS A 79 -7.86 11.63 -26.38
C LYS A 79 -6.58 12.21 -26.99
N ALA A 80 -6.69 12.97 -28.08
CA ALA A 80 -5.54 13.59 -28.72
C ALA A 80 -4.82 14.56 -27.77
N LYS A 81 -5.57 15.41 -27.06
CA LYS A 81 -5.01 16.33 -26.08
C LYS A 81 -4.38 15.62 -24.88
N LEU A 82 -4.99 14.55 -24.39
CA LEU A 82 -4.39 13.73 -23.34
C LEU A 82 -3.08 13.05 -23.77
N LYS A 83 -2.99 12.62 -25.03
CA LYS A 83 -1.73 12.09 -25.58
C LYS A 83 -0.65 13.17 -25.58
N GLU A 84 -0.98 14.38 -26.05
CA GLU A 84 -0.07 15.53 -25.99
C GLU A 84 0.36 15.83 -24.55
N PHE A 85 -0.57 15.80 -23.58
CA PHE A 85 -0.25 16.02 -22.16
C PHE A 85 0.66 14.96 -21.57
N ALA A 86 0.39 13.68 -21.81
CA ALA A 86 1.22 12.59 -21.31
C ALA A 86 2.63 12.64 -21.93
N GLN A 87 2.72 12.92 -23.24
CA GLN A 87 3.99 13.09 -23.95
C GLN A 87 4.79 14.29 -23.44
N TRP A 88 4.14 15.44 -23.29
CA TRP A 88 4.78 16.64 -22.76
C TRP A 88 5.26 16.44 -21.33
N GLY A 89 4.45 15.79 -20.49
CA GLY A 89 4.83 15.41 -19.14
C GLY A 89 6.05 14.49 -19.14
N TYR A 90 6.06 13.46 -20.00
CA TYR A 90 7.22 12.58 -20.16
C TYR A 90 8.49 13.34 -20.54
N LEU A 91 8.44 14.17 -21.59
CA LEU A 91 9.59 14.94 -22.07
C LEU A 91 10.13 15.90 -21.00
N SER A 92 9.23 16.57 -20.27
CA SER A 92 9.61 17.51 -19.21
C SER A 92 10.40 16.82 -18.09
N ILE A 93 9.99 15.61 -17.70
CA ILE A 93 10.69 14.90 -16.63
C ILE A 93 11.98 14.24 -17.14
N VAL A 94 12.00 13.76 -18.40
CA VAL A 94 13.23 13.26 -19.05
C VAL A 94 14.30 14.36 -19.11
N GLU A 95 13.91 15.58 -19.48
CA GLU A 95 14.80 16.75 -19.52
C GLU A 95 15.34 17.09 -18.12
N GLU A 96 14.48 17.14 -17.10
CA GLU A 96 14.90 17.49 -15.72
C GLU A 96 15.79 16.42 -15.07
N HIS A 97 15.56 15.13 -15.36
CA HIS A 97 16.22 14.01 -14.66
C HIS A 97 17.26 13.26 -15.51
N GLY A 98 17.60 13.77 -16.70
CA GLY A 98 18.62 13.20 -17.57
C GLY A 98 18.25 11.82 -18.14
N GLY A 99 16.96 11.55 -18.37
CA GLY A 99 16.44 10.41 -19.13
C GLY A 99 16.67 8.99 -18.60
N HIS A 100 17.39 8.78 -17.50
CA HIS A 100 17.87 7.44 -17.12
C HIS A 100 16.96 6.62 -16.18
N ASN A 101 15.85 7.16 -15.68
CA ASN A 101 15.05 6.46 -14.64
C ASN A 101 13.52 6.66 -14.75
N ILE A 102 13.02 7.03 -15.93
CA ILE A 102 11.60 7.34 -16.09
C ILE A 102 11.06 6.60 -17.29
N ASP A 103 10.27 5.59 -16.98
CA ASP A 103 9.72 4.72 -18.00
C ASP A 103 8.35 5.23 -18.43
N LEU A 104 7.50 5.72 -17.52
CA LEU A 104 6.08 5.98 -17.82
C LEU A 104 5.53 7.26 -17.14
N VAL A 105 4.67 7.97 -17.89
CA VAL A 105 3.82 9.08 -17.42
C VAL A 105 2.38 8.83 -17.83
N ALA A 106 1.45 9.00 -16.90
CA ALA A 106 0.01 8.91 -17.13
C ALA A 106 -0.65 10.28 -17.06
N ALA A 107 -1.62 10.51 -17.96
CA ALA A 107 -2.52 11.65 -17.97
C ALA A 107 -3.97 11.16 -17.81
N LEU A 108 -4.66 11.68 -16.79
CA LEU A 108 -6.04 11.36 -16.44
C LEU A 108 -6.91 12.62 -16.55
N TYR A 109 -7.86 12.65 -17.48
CA TYR A 109 -8.86 13.71 -17.58
C TYR A 109 -10.14 13.31 -16.84
N VAL A 110 -10.62 14.19 -15.97
CA VAL A 110 -11.90 14.02 -15.27
C VAL A 110 -12.80 15.22 -15.59
N PRO A 111 -13.97 15.01 -16.24
CA PRO A 111 -14.91 16.09 -16.55
C PRO A 111 -15.22 16.99 -15.35
N GLY A 112 -15.12 18.32 -15.54
CA GLY A 112 -15.33 19.32 -14.49
C GLY A 112 -14.20 19.42 -13.45
N ASN A 113 -13.12 18.65 -13.61
CA ASN A 113 -12.01 18.59 -12.65
C ASN A 113 -10.61 18.70 -13.29
N GLY A 114 -10.53 18.80 -14.62
CA GLY A 114 -9.30 19.01 -15.37
C GLY A 114 -8.48 17.73 -15.60
N VAL A 115 -7.20 17.93 -15.90
CA VAL A 115 -6.23 16.87 -16.23
C VAL A 115 -5.23 16.68 -15.09
N TRP A 116 -4.93 15.42 -14.79
CA TRP A 116 -4.01 14.99 -13.73
C TRP A 116 -2.85 14.21 -14.34
N LEU A 117 -1.62 14.61 -14.03
CA LEU A 117 -0.41 13.95 -14.50
C LEU A 117 0.31 13.24 -13.36
N SER A 118 0.85 12.05 -13.63
CA SER A 118 1.74 11.35 -12.70
C SER A 118 2.74 10.50 -13.46
N SER A 119 4.00 10.53 -13.04
CA SER A 119 4.96 9.47 -13.37
C SER A 119 4.76 8.26 -12.46
N MET A 120 5.48 7.17 -12.74
CA MET A 120 5.50 5.98 -11.90
C MET A 120 5.96 6.32 -10.45
N PRO A 121 5.08 6.18 -9.44
CA PRO A 121 5.45 6.43 -8.05
C PRO A 121 6.53 5.43 -7.60
N SER A 122 7.60 5.92 -6.97
CA SER A 122 8.66 5.07 -6.43
C SER A 122 9.14 5.55 -5.06
N GLY A 123 9.80 4.67 -4.31
CA GLY A 123 10.40 5.00 -3.01
C GLY A 123 9.44 5.71 -2.04
N PRO A 124 9.75 6.91 -1.53
CA PRO A 124 8.86 7.66 -0.64
C PRO A 124 7.49 8.00 -1.24
N GLY A 125 7.40 8.23 -2.55
CA GLY A 125 6.12 8.53 -3.21
C GLY A 125 5.18 7.33 -3.21
N ALA A 126 5.71 6.15 -3.54
CA ALA A 126 4.98 4.88 -3.44
C ALA A 126 4.57 4.58 -1.99
N GLN A 127 5.47 4.77 -1.02
CA GLN A 127 5.16 4.58 0.40
C GLN A 127 4.06 5.53 0.88
N TYR A 128 4.07 6.78 0.43
CA TYR A 128 3.03 7.76 0.75
C TYR A 128 1.64 7.31 0.28
N ILE A 129 1.55 6.74 -0.92
CA ILE A 129 0.30 6.17 -1.44
C ILE A 129 -0.14 4.97 -0.58
N LEU A 130 0.78 4.05 -0.27
CA LEU A 130 0.50 2.89 0.59
C LEU A 130 -0.04 3.29 1.98
N ASP A 131 0.57 4.29 2.60
CA ASP A 131 0.19 4.75 3.95
C ASP A 131 -1.18 5.44 3.97
N ARG A 132 -1.61 6.00 2.84
CA ARG A 132 -2.85 6.78 2.70
C ARG A 132 -3.92 6.12 1.84
N LYS A 133 -3.81 4.82 1.58
CA LYS A 133 -4.77 4.06 0.78
C LYS A 133 -6.24 4.25 1.17
N ILE A 134 -6.54 4.45 2.46
CA ILE A 134 -7.92 4.66 2.96
C ILE A 134 -8.53 5.97 2.43
N ALA A 135 -7.68 6.94 2.09
CA ALA A 135 -8.11 8.22 1.58
C ALA A 135 -8.36 8.24 0.06
N ALA A 136 -8.04 7.16 -0.65
CA ALA A 136 -8.26 6.97 -2.08
C ALA A 136 -8.95 5.59 -2.30
N PRO A 137 -10.27 5.49 -2.06
CA PRO A 137 -10.98 4.21 -2.02
C PRO A 137 -11.07 3.53 -3.37
N SER A 138 -11.19 4.28 -4.48
CA SER A 138 -11.17 3.68 -5.83
C SER A 138 -9.79 3.13 -6.15
N TRP A 139 -8.74 3.82 -5.69
CA TRP A 139 -7.39 3.28 -5.73
C TRP A 139 -7.25 2.03 -4.85
N GLU A 140 -7.80 1.98 -3.63
CA GLU A 140 -7.71 0.78 -2.77
C GLU A 140 -8.30 -0.47 -3.44
N ASP A 141 -9.39 -0.31 -4.20
CA ASP A 141 -10.02 -1.40 -4.94
C ASP A 141 -9.17 -1.85 -6.14
N MET A 142 -8.35 -0.96 -6.70
CA MET A 142 -7.31 -1.28 -7.68
C MET A 142 -6.04 -1.87 -7.04
N ALA A 143 -5.67 -1.42 -5.84
CA ALA A 143 -4.46 -1.82 -5.13
C ALA A 143 -4.49 -3.28 -4.66
N GLY A 144 -5.64 -3.96 -4.72
CA GLY A 144 -5.69 -5.42 -4.64
C GLY A 144 -4.76 -6.13 -5.66
N ARG A 145 -4.32 -5.40 -6.70
CA ARG A 145 -3.36 -5.81 -7.73
C ARG A 145 -1.89 -5.64 -7.33
N VAL A 146 -1.59 -4.55 -6.64
CA VAL A 146 -0.23 -4.14 -6.23
C VAL A 146 0.05 -4.88 -4.93
N ALA A 147 1.05 -5.77 -4.89
CA ALA A 147 1.25 -6.71 -3.78
C ALA A 147 1.82 -6.04 -2.53
N GLY A 148 1.26 -4.91 -2.08
CA GLY A 148 1.67 -4.17 -0.90
C GLY A 148 3.13 -3.71 -0.90
N LYS A 149 3.82 -3.80 -2.04
CA LYS A 149 5.21 -3.38 -2.22
C LYS A 149 5.24 -2.04 -2.95
N ALA A 150 6.26 -1.25 -2.62
CA ALA A 150 6.48 0.07 -3.19
C ALA A 150 6.87 0.04 -4.69
N ASP A 151 7.20 -1.13 -5.22
CA ASP A 151 7.74 -1.28 -6.58
C ASP A 151 6.67 -1.73 -7.60
N ASP A 152 5.45 -2.01 -7.15
CA ASP A 152 4.37 -2.55 -8.01
C ASP A 152 3.43 -1.43 -8.55
N PHE A 153 3.80 -0.16 -8.39
CA PHE A 153 2.96 0.98 -8.78
C PHE A 153 3.12 1.34 -10.25
N GLY A 154 2.02 1.53 -10.97
CA GLY A 154 2.01 2.14 -12.30
C GLY A 154 1.91 3.66 -12.26
N ALA A 155 2.17 4.33 -13.38
CA ALA A 155 1.98 5.77 -13.51
C ALA A 155 0.50 6.17 -13.35
N GLU A 156 -0.42 5.32 -13.84
CA GLU A 156 -1.86 5.48 -13.71
C GLU A 156 -2.33 5.46 -12.25
N ASP A 157 -1.68 4.68 -11.39
CA ASP A 157 -2.02 4.55 -9.97
C ASP A 157 -1.79 5.87 -9.25
N GLY A 158 -0.68 6.55 -9.56
CA GLY A 158 -0.36 7.87 -9.03
C GLY A 158 -1.38 8.91 -9.48
N ALA A 159 -1.71 8.96 -10.77
CA ALA A 159 -2.66 9.95 -11.32
C ALA A 159 -4.06 9.79 -10.69
N ILE A 160 -4.53 8.55 -10.55
CA ILE A 160 -5.82 8.24 -9.93
C ILE A 160 -5.82 8.59 -8.44
N PHE A 161 -4.78 8.19 -7.69
CA PHE A 161 -4.67 8.50 -6.27
C PHE A 161 -4.70 10.02 -6.02
N TYR A 162 -3.94 10.79 -6.79
CA TYR A 162 -3.89 12.24 -6.65
C TYR A 162 -5.22 12.92 -6.95
N CYS A 163 -5.89 12.48 -8.02
CA CYS A 163 -7.22 12.99 -8.37
C CYS A 163 -8.21 12.75 -7.21
N GLU A 164 -8.27 11.53 -6.67
CA GLU A 164 -9.18 11.20 -5.57
C GLU A 164 -8.93 12.04 -4.31
N GLN A 165 -7.66 12.24 -3.95
CA GLN A 165 -7.29 13.08 -2.79
C GLN A 165 -7.78 14.52 -2.97
N ARG A 166 -7.65 15.07 -4.19
CA ARG A 166 -8.10 16.43 -4.48
C ARG A 166 -9.62 16.55 -4.48
N LEU A 167 -10.31 15.61 -5.11
CA LEU A 167 -11.78 15.55 -5.10
C LEU A 167 -12.31 15.51 -3.67
N LYS A 168 -11.69 14.67 -2.82
CA LYS A 168 -12.00 14.59 -1.40
C LYS A 168 -11.75 15.91 -0.66
N ALA A 169 -10.63 16.58 -0.92
CA ALA A 169 -10.33 17.88 -0.32
C ALA A 169 -11.36 18.97 -0.71
N ARG A 170 -11.98 18.86 -1.89
CA ARG A 170 -13.08 19.72 -2.37
C ARG A 170 -14.47 19.30 -1.83
N GLY A 171 -14.54 18.28 -0.97
CA GLY A 171 -15.81 17.72 -0.49
C GLY A 171 -16.58 16.91 -1.54
N GLN A 172 -15.97 16.65 -2.70
CA GLN A 172 -16.52 15.79 -3.75
C GLN A 172 -16.07 14.35 -3.46
N GLU A 173 -16.78 13.67 -2.56
CA GLU A 173 -16.54 12.23 -2.35
C GLU A 173 -17.10 11.42 -3.51
N LEU A 174 -16.26 10.59 -4.14
CA LEU A 174 -16.70 9.47 -4.97
C LEU A 174 -17.51 8.53 -4.07
N ARG A 175 -18.83 8.71 -4.05
CA ARG A 175 -19.71 8.00 -3.12
C ARG A 175 -19.77 6.52 -3.47
N ARG A 176 -19.31 5.67 -2.55
CA ARG A 176 -19.75 4.27 -2.42
C ARG A 176 -21.23 4.24 -1.99
N ARG A 177 -22.17 4.43 -2.93
CA ARG A 177 -23.57 4.05 -2.70
C ARG A 177 -23.80 2.65 -3.28
N ASP A 178 -24.39 1.77 -2.47
CA ASP A 178 -25.02 0.52 -2.93
C ASP A 178 -24.08 -0.59 -3.46
N ASN A 179 -22.93 -0.82 -2.81
CA ASN A 179 -22.00 -1.94 -3.12
C ASN A 179 -21.45 -1.96 -4.56
N GLN A 180 -21.72 -0.94 -5.37
CA GLN A 180 -21.05 -0.66 -6.63
C GLN A 180 -20.24 0.63 -6.40
N LEU A 181 -18.94 0.59 -6.69
CA LEU A 181 -18.19 1.82 -6.86
C LEU A 181 -18.90 2.58 -7.97
N ARG A 182 -19.46 3.76 -7.68
CA ARG A 182 -19.56 4.75 -8.74
C ARG A 182 -18.12 5.08 -9.09
N GLY A 183 -17.71 4.65 -10.27
CA GLY A 183 -16.44 5.01 -10.85
C GLY A 183 -16.34 6.53 -11.03
N PHE A 184 -15.26 6.93 -11.69
CA PHE A 184 -15.12 8.27 -12.20
C PHE A 184 -16.33 8.65 -13.09
N PRO A 185 -16.67 9.95 -13.19
CA PRO A 185 -17.79 10.39 -14.03
C PRO A 185 -17.62 9.92 -15.49
N ASP A 186 -18.74 9.68 -16.17
CA ASP A 186 -18.75 9.33 -17.60
C ASP A 186 -17.93 10.36 -18.41
N GLY A 187 -17.12 9.88 -19.34
CA GLY A 187 -16.19 10.72 -20.09
C GLY A 187 -14.84 10.96 -19.41
N THR A 188 -14.52 10.22 -18.35
CA THR A 188 -13.16 10.17 -17.79
C THR A 188 -12.25 9.37 -18.71
N HIS A 189 -11.09 9.92 -19.06
CA HIS A 189 -10.13 9.31 -19.98
C HIS A 189 -8.74 9.19 -19.36
N LEU A 190 -8.06 8.08 -19.64
CA LEU A 190 -6.68 7.83 -19.18
C LEU A 190 -5.79 7.46 -20.36
N VAL A 191 -4.61 8.09 -20.41
CA VAL A 191 -3.54 7.81 -21.38
C VAL A 191 -2.23 7.61 -20.63
N VAL A 192 -1.43 6.64 -21.04
CA VAL A 192 -0.06 6.44 -20.56
C VAL A 192 0.89 6.65 -21.72
N HIS A 193 2.03 7.29 -21.48
CA HIS A 193 3.07 7.55 -22.47
C HIS A 193 4.44 7.29 -21.85
N GLY A 194 5.36 6.69 -22.62
CA GLY A 194 6.75 6.53 -22.19
C GLY A 194 7.45 5.36 -22.88
N ARG A 195 8.57 4.92 -22.29
CA ARG A 195 9.37 3.76 -22.72
C ARG A 195 8.84 2.50 -22.04
N SER A 196 8.46 1.50 -22.82
CA SER A 196 8.13 0.17 -22.28
C SER A 196 9.42 -0.61 -22.02
N THR A 197 9.44 -1.46 -20.99
CA THR A 197 10.56 -2.40 -20.79
C THR A 197 10.65 -3.47 -21.89
N LEU A 198 9.60 -3.63 -22.69
CA LEU A 198 9.51 -4.68 -23.72
C LEU A 198 9.96 -4.21 -25.09
N GLU A 199 9.82 -2.92 -25.38
CA GLU A 199 10.15 -2.30 -26.66
C GLU A 199 10.75 -0.92 -26.33
N ASP A 200 11.98 -0.68 -26.77
CA ASP A 200 12.74 0.56 -26.51
C ASP A 200 12.15 1.81 -27.20
N ASP A 201 10.95 1.70 -27.75
CA ASP A 201 10.26 2.75 -28.48
C ASP A 201 9.41 3.61 -27.52
N HIS A 202 9.58 4.92 -27.62
CA HIS A 202 8.76 5.89 -26.90
C HIS A 202 7.40 6.02 -27.59
N GLY A 203 6.31 5.86 -26.85
CA GLY A 203 4.99 6.01 -27.43
C GLY A 203 3.83 6.00 -26.44
N PRO A 204 2.60 6.25 -26.92
CA PRO A 204 1.41 5.99 -26.14
C PRO A 204 1.32 4.49 -25.86
N LEU A 205 1.18 4.14 -24.60
CA LEU A 205 1.12 2.77 -24.11
C LEU A 205 -0.27 2.49 -23.52
N PRO A 206 -0.81 1.28 -23.70
CA PRO A 206 -1.91 0.83 -22.88
C PRO A 206 -1.51 0.93 -21.40
N PRO A 207 -2.36 1.47 -20.52
CA PRO A 207 -2.17 1.28 -19.09
C PRO A 207 -2.17 -0.21 -18.78
N CYS A 208 -1.60 -0.60 -17.63
CA CYS A 208 -1.47 -2.00 -17.24
C CYS A 208 -0.53 -2.86 -18.10
N LEU A 209 0.45 -2.29 -18.82
CA LEU A 209 1.31 -3.05 -19.75
C LEU A 209 2.23 -4.11 -19.10
N HIS A 210 2.29 -4.18 -17.76
CA HIS A 210 3.09 -5.18 -17.07
C HIS A 210 2.42 -6.57 -17.09
N HIS A 211 2.75 -7.37 -18.11
CA HIS A 211 2.20 -8.70 -18.38
C HIS A 211 2.41 -9.75 -17.26
N ASN A 212 3.33 -9.51 -16.33
CA ASN A 212 3.68 -10.48 -15.28
C ASN A 212 2.79 -10.43 -14.04
N LEU A 213 1.88 -9.45 -13.93
CA LEU A 213 0.97 -9.32 -12.80
C LEU A 213 -0.35 -10.02 -13.11
N GLN A 214 -0.39 -11.35 -12.94
CA GLN A 214 -1.66 -12.11 -12.91
C GLN A 214 -2.41 -11.80 -11.61
N THR A 215 -3.06 -10.64 -11.56
CA THR A 215 -3.88 -10.21 -10.43
C THR A 215 -5.35 -10.54 -10.71
N THR A 216 -6.11 -10.86 -9.67
CA THR A 216 -7.56 -11.05 -9.77
C THR A 216 -8.27 -10.02 -8.89
N PRO A 217 -9.01 -9.06 -9.45
CA PRO A 217 -9.24 -8.79 -10.89
C PRO A 217 -8.00 -8.26 -11.62
N SER A 218 -8.01 -8.31 -12.96
CA SER A 218 -6.92 -7.74 -13.77
C SER A 218 -6.89 -6.21 -13.68
N CYS A 219 -5.77 -5.60 -14.07
CA CYS A 219 -5.65 -4.14 -14.08
C CYS A 219 -6.66 -3.47 -15.02
N LEU A 220 -6.81 -3.98 -16.24
CA LEU A 220 -7.82 -3.50 -17.19
C LEU A 220 -9.25 -3.67 -16.65
N GLU A 221 -9.56 -4.80 -16.01
CA GLU A 221 -10.88 -5.02 -15.40
C GLU A 221 -11.13 -4.01 -14.27
N SER A 222 -10.12 -3.70 -13.48
CA SER A 222 -10.23 -2.75 -12.38
C SER A 222 -10.47 -1.32 -12.88
N ILE A 223 -9.73 -0.89 -13.91
CA ILE A 223 -9.94 0.43 -14.52
C ILE A 223 -11.32 0.49 -15.21
N GLY A 224 -11.76 -0.60 -15.85
CA GLY A 224 -13.11 -0.69 -16.41
C GLY A 224 -14.21 -0.54 -15.34
N ARG A 225 -14.02 -1.10 -14.14
CA ARG A 225 -14.93 -0.90 -13.00
C ARG A 225 -14.94 0.56 -12.50
N LEU A 226 -13.88 1.31 -12.76
CA LEU A 226 -13.80 2.74 -12.46
C LEU A 226 -14.40 3.63 -13.56
N ASN A 227 -14.94 3.04 -14.62
CA ASN A 227 -15.56 3.79 -15.73
C ASN A 227 -14.61 4.80 -16.40
N ILE A 228 -13.33 4.43 -16.47
CA ILE A 228 -12.30 5.21 -17.15
C ILE A 228 -12.12 4.62 -18.55
N LEU A 229 -12.22 5.47 -19.57
CA LEU A 229 -12.03 5.12 -20.97
C LEU A 229 -10.54 5.20 -21.34
N PHE A 230 -10.07 4.19 -22.08
CA PHE A 230 -8.71 4.17 -22.61
C PHE A 230 -8.65 4.86 -23.96
N SER A 231 -7.57 5.59 -24.21
CA SER A 231 -7.21 5.94 -25.57
C SER A 231 -6.40 4.79 -26.16
N ASP A 232 -6.97 4.06 -27.12
CA ASP A 232 -6.27 2.95 -27.78
C ASP A 232 -4.90 3.44 -28.32
N ALA A 233 -3.83 2.73 -27.93
CA ALA A 233 -2.68 2.55 -28.80
C ALA A 233 -3.10 1.51 -29.87
N PRO A 234 -2.62 1.63 -31.13
CA PRO A 234 -2.99 0.69 -32.19
C PRO A 234 -2.74 -0.74 -31.71
N ARG A 235 -3.78 -1.58 -31.70
CA ARG A 235 -3.64 -2.98 -31.33
C ARG A 235 -2.68 -3.65 -32.31
N PRO A 236 -1.65 -4.39 -31.88
CA PRO A 236 -1.07 -5.40 -32.75
C PRO A 236 -2.18 -6.39 -33.11
N ALA A 237 -2.31 -6.69 -34.40
CA ALA A 237 -3.36 -7.55 -34.92
C ALA A 237 -3.33 -8.91 -34.20
N PRO A 238 -4.46 -9.41 -33.69
CA PRO A 238 -4.49 -10.74 -33.11
C PRO A 238 -4.36 -11.78 -34.23
N ASP A 239 -3.27 -12.54 -34.21
CA ASP A 239 -3.14 -13.73 -35.05
C ASP A 239 -4.29 -14.71 -34.77
N ARG A 240 -4.97 -15.07 -35.84
CA ARG A 240 -6.03 -16.09 -35.88
C ARG A 240 -5.44 -17.45 -35.51
N VAL A 241 -5.93 -18.05 -34.43
CA VAL A 241 -6.08 -19.52 -34.37
C VAL A 241 -7.45 -19.85 -33.77
N ALA A 242 -8.37 -20.20 -34.66
CA ALA A 242 -9.57 -20.94 -34.32
C ALA A 242 -9.18 -22.38 -33.94
N LEU A 243 -9.82 -22.95 -32.92
CA LEU A 243 -10.34 -24.32 -32.90
C LEU A 243 -11.14 -24.57 -31.59
N ARG A 244 -12.45 -24.80 -31.74
CA ARG A 244 -13.30 -25.62 -30.85
C ARG A 244 -13.35 -27.03 -31.48
N PRO A 245 -13.60 -28.16 -30.76
CA PRO A 245 -14.87 -28.39 -30.01
C PRO A 245 -14.93 -29.42 -28.83
N ARG A 246 -16.06 -29.33 -28.06
CA ARG A 246 -16.92 -30.36 -27.38
C ARG A 246 -16.29 -31.34 -26.33
N ALA A 247 -16.93 -31.82 -25.24
CA ALA A 247 -18.25 -31.69 -24.59
C ALA A 247 -18.23 -32.34 -23.17
N ALA A 248 -19.18 -32.01 -22.28
CA ALA A 248 -20.02 -32.94 -21.48
C ALA A 248 -20.96 -32.18 -20.51
N PRO A 249 -22.23 -32.60 -20.32
CA PRO A 249 -23.25 -31.85 -19.58
C PRO A 249 -23.31 -32.20 -18.08
N LYS A 250 -23.32 -31.19 -17.21
CA LYS A 250 -23.66 -31.34 -15.77
C LYS A 250 -25.11 -30.91 -15.53
N LYS A 251 -25.88 -31.74 -14.83
CA LYS A 251 -27.28 -31.49 -14.42
C LYS A 251 -27.34 -30.28 -13.49
N ASP A 252 -27.99 -29.23 -13.97
CA ASP A 252 -28.09 -27.92 -13.33
C ASP A 252 -29.19 -27.88 -12.25
N LYS A 253 -28.81 -27.53 -11.01
CA LYS A 253 -29.72 -27.30 -9.86
C LYS A 253 -30.20 -25.84 -9.77
N THR A 254 -30.07 -25.06 -10.84
CA THR A 254 -30.24 -23.59 -10.85
C THR A 254 -31.64 -23.09 -11.24
N CYS A 255 -32.61 -23.97 -11.52
CA CYS A 255 -33.97 -23.57 -11.98
C CYS A 255 -34.87 -22.86 -10.94
N ARG A 256 -34.38 -22.41 -9.78
CA ARG A 256 -35.24 -21.72 -8.78
C ARG A 256 -35.31 -20.20 -8.91
N ASN A 257 -34.36 -19.54 -9.57
CA ASN A 257 -34.23 -18.08 -9.48
C ASN A 257 -34.33 -17.31 -10.82
N GLN A 258 -34.64 -17.97 -11.94
CA GLN A 258 -34.69 -17.32 -13.26
C GLN A 258 -36.02 -17.50 -14.01
N CYS A 259 -37.13 -17.68 -13.30
CA CYS A 259 -38.42 -17.68 -13.98
C CYS A 259 -38.74 -16.25 -14.47
N LYS A 260 -38.80 -16.05 -15.80
CA LYS A 260 -39.21 -14.76 -16.41
C LYS A 260 -40.59 -14.35 -15.86
N LYS A 261 -40.74 -13.07 -15.49
CA LYS A 261 -42.03 -12.51 -15.05
C LYS A 261 -42.99 -12.51 -16.25
N CYS A 262 -44.06 -13.32 -16.19
CA CYS A 262 -45.12 -13.32 -17.21
C CYS A 262 -45.93 -12.03 -17.18
N ALA A 263 -46.46 -11.62 -18.34
CA ALA A 263 -47.27 -10.42 -18.48
C ALA A 263 -48.56 -10.48 -17.63
N PRO A 264 -49.28 -9.37 -17.43
CA PRO A 264 -50.47 -9.32 -16.56
C PRO A 264 -51.60 -10.29 -16.94
N ASN A 265 -51.72 -10.68 -18.21
CA ASN A 265 -52.78 -11.58 -18.73
C ASN A 265 -52.29 -13.00 -19.07
N GLU A 266 -51.15 -13.39 -18.51
CA GLU A 266 -50.54 -14.69 -18.78
C GLU A 266 -50.38 -15.53 -17.51
N ILE A 267 -50.57 -16.84 -17.66
CA ILE A 267 -50.25 -17.84 -16.65
C ILE A 267 -48.91 -18.48 -16.95
N GLN A 268 -48.22 -18.91 -15.90
CA GLN A 268 -46.93 -19.56 -15.99
C GLN A 268 -47.09 -21.06 -16.21
N ASN A 269 -46.46 -21.61 -17.24
CA ASN A 269 -46.45 -23.06 -17.46
C ASN A 269 -45.60 -23.75 -16.38
N ASN A 270 -45.89 -25.03 -16.08
CA ASN A 270 -45.26 -25.81 -15.01
C ASN A 270 -43.72 -25.88 -15.09
N ASN A 271 -43.15 -25.62 -16.27
CA ASN A 271 -41.72 -25.66 -16.52
C ASN A 271 -41.02 -24.28 -16.40
N CYS A 272 -41.71 -23.21 -15.96
CA CYS A 272 -41.17 -21.85 -15.81
C CYS A 272 -40.56 -21.19 -17.08
N LYS A 273 -40.59 -21.86 -18.25
CA LYS A 273 -39.92 -21.42 -19.48
C LYS A 273 -40.83 -20.63 -20.43
N SER A 274 -42.15 -20.79 -20.32
CA SER A 274 -43.11 -20.12 -21.18
C SER A 274 -44.32 -19.61 -20.40
N CYS A 275 -44.86 -18.48 -20.86
CA CYS A 275 -46.07 -17.87 -20.38
C CYS A 275 -47.18 -18.12 -21.41
N LYS A 276 -48.40 -18.45 -20.96
CA LYS A 276 -49.55 -18.70 -21.82
C LYS A 276 -50.62 -17.64 -21.55
N ALA A 277 -51.06 -16.94 -22.58
CA ALA A 277 -52.14 -15.96 -22.46
C ALA A 277 -53.46 -16.62 -22.05
N CYS A 278 -54.23 -15.96 -21.18
CA CYS A 278 -55.59 -16.39 -20.86
C CYS A 278 -56.53 -16.13 -22.05
N PRO A 279 -57.51 -17.02 -22.30
CA PRO A 279 -58.55 -16.81 -23.32
C PRO A 279 -59.34 -15.51 -23.07
N LYS A 280 -59.94 -14.93 -24.13
CA LYS A 280 -60.83 -13.76 -24.00
C LYS A 280 -61.92 -14.03 -22.94
N GLY A 281 -62.06 -13.13 -21.96
CA GLY A 281 -63.02 -13.23 -20.86
C GLY A 281 -62.51 -13.95 -19.60
N GLN A 282 -61.22 -14.29 -19.53
CA GLN A 282 -60.59 -14.88 -18.35
C GLN A 282 -59.36 -14.06 -17.91
N LYS A 283 -59.10 -14.03 -16.59
CA LYS A 283 -57.92 -13.41 -15.98
C LYS A 283 -57.08 -14.46 -15.24
N PRO A 284 -55.75 -14.29 -15.12
CA PRO A 284 -54.94 -15.16 -14.27
C PRO A 284 -55.41 -15.08 -12.81
N ASP A 285 -55.39 -16.20 -12.10
CA ASP A 285 -55.58 -16.21 -10.66
C ASP A 285 -54.45 -15.46 -9.94
N ALA A 286 -54.62 -15.14 -8.65
CA ALA A 286 -53.63 -14.36 -7.88
C ALA A 286 -52.23 -14.99 -7.88
N LYS A 287 -52.10 -16.29 -8.15
CA LYS A 287 -50.84 -17.03 -8.25
C LYS A 287 -50.33 -17.21 -9.69
N LYS A 288 -51.03 -16.70 -10.71
CA LYS A 288 -50.76 -16.86 -12.14
C LYS A 288 -50.55 -18.32 -12.60
N LYS A 289 -51.24 -19.27 -11.97
CA LYS A 289 -51.19 -20.70 -12.30
C LYS A 289 -52.40 -21.16 -13.12
N LYS A 290 -53.53 -20.46 -13.03
CA LYS A 290 -54.77 -20.83 -13.73
C LYS A 290 -55.49 -19.59 -14.25
N CYS A 291 -56.15 -19.70 -15.40
CA CYS A 291 -57.06 -18.67 -15.87
C CYS A 291 -58.42 -18.91 -15.23
N ILE A 292 -58.98 -17.87 -14.60
CA ILE A 292 -60.32 -17.88 -14.00
C ILE A 292 -61.24 -16.95 -14.79
N PRO A 293 -62.54 -17.27 -14.92
CA PRO A 293 -63.50 -16.37 -15.54
C PRO A 293 -63.42 -14.99 -14.91
N GLU A 294 -63.38 -13.95 -15.73
CA GLU A 294 -63.40 -12.58 -15.25
C GLU A 294 -64.76 -12.34 -14.58
N GLN A 295 -64.79 -12.43 -13.24
CA GLN A 295 -65.96 -12.01 -12.48
C GLN A 295 -66.16 -10.53 -12.77
N LYS A 296 -67.24 -10.21 -13.50
CA LYS A 296 -67.64 -8.83 -13.75
C LYS A 296 -67.72 -8.15 -12.40
N GLU A 297 -66.85 -7.16 -12.17
CA GLU A 297 -66.83 -6.42 -10.93
C GLU A 297 -68.19 -5.76 -10.74
N CYS A 298 -68.99 -6.41 -9.90
CA CYS A 298 -70.24 -5.96 -9.33
C CYS A 298 -70.09 -4.47 -8.93
N LYS A 299 -70.86 -3.57 -9.58
CA LYS A 299 -70.75 -2.12 -9.40
C LYS A 299 -70.89 -1.78 -7.91
N LYS A 300 -69.97 -0.97 -7.36
CA LYS A 300 -70.01 -0.58 -5.94
C LYS A 300 -71.30 0.20 -5.66
N CYS A 301 -72.25 -0.42 -4.98
CA CYS A 301 -73.50 0.22 -4.56
C CYS A 301 -73.25 1.28 -3.47
N ALA A 302 -74.10 2.32 -3.44
CA ALA A 302 -74.00 3.41 -2.48
C ALA A 302 -74.16 2.92 -1.02
N LYS A 303 -73.95 3.82 -0.06
CA LYS A 303 -73.95 3.49 1.39
C LYS A 303 -75.28 2.89 1.88
N ASN A 304 -76.39 3.17 1.20
CA ASN A 304 -77.75 2.77 1.61
C ASN A 304 -78.42 1.80 0.62
N GLU A 305 -77.64 1.14 -0.22
CA GLU A 305 -78.13 0.23 -1.25
C GLU A 305 -77.60 -1.18 -1.05
N ILE A 306 -78.44 -2.17 -1.34
CA ILE A 306 -78.05 -3.57 -1.47
C ILE A 306 -77.82 -3.92 -2.93
N GLN A 307 -76.95 -4.89 -3.16
CA GLN A 307 -76.68 -5.40 -4.48
C GLN A 307 -77.79 -6.36 -4.90
N ALA A 308 -78.41 -6.12 -6.06
CA ALA A 308 -79.32 -7.08 -6.66
C ALA A 308 -78.56 -8.36 -7.05
N ALA A 309 -79.26 -9.49 -7.07
CA ALA A 309 -78.67 -10.81 -7.35
C ALA A 309 -77.99 -10.89 -8.73
N ASP A 310 -78.37 -10.02 -9.66
CA ASP A 310 -77.80 -9.93 -11.01
C ASP A 310 -76.50 -9.11 -11.10
N CYS A 311 -76.06 -8.50 -9.99
CA CYS A 311 -74.92 -7.57 -9.92
C CYS A 311 -74.97 -6.37 -10.88
N LYS A 312 -76.09 -6.12 -11.56
CA LYS A 312 -76.25 -5.01 -12.52
C LYS A 312 -76.91 -3.79 -11.90
N SER A 313 -77.75 -3.99 -10.88
CA SER A 313 -78.49 -2.92 -10.22
C SER A 313 -78.25 -2.88 -8.71
N CYS A 314 -78.36 -1.69 -8.16
CA CYS A 314 -78.32 -1.43 -6.72
C CYS A 314 -79.73 -1.02 -6.30
N LYS A 315 -80.26 -1.62 -5.24
CA LYS A 315 -81.60 -1.33 -4.71
C LYS A 315 -81.47 -0.61 -3.38
N ALA A 316 -82.07 0.57 -3.27
CA ALA A 316 -82.11 1.31 -2.01
C ALA A 316 -82.87 0.50 -0.94
N CYS A 317 -82.36 0.49 0.29
CA CYS A 317 -83.08 -0.09 1.40
C CYS A 317 -84.34 0.73 1.74
N PRO A 318 -85.48 0.09 2.07
CA PRO A 318 -86.68 0.79 2.51
C PRO A 318 -86.42 1.72 3.70
N LYS A 319 -87.22 2.78 3.84
CA LYS A 319 -87.13 3.73 4.96
C LYS A 319 -87.24 2.97 6.28
N GLY A 320 -86.19 3.04 7.11
CA GLY A 320 -86.10 2.30 8.38
C GLY A 320 -85.24 1.04 8.35
N GLN A 321 -84.58 0.72 7.23
CA GLN A 321 -83.63 -0.39 7.12
C GLN A 321 -82.24 0.10 6.65
N VAL A 322 -81.18 -0.65 6.99
CA VAL A 322 -79.79 -0.43 6.54
C VAL A 322 -79.25 -1.71 5.89
N PRO A 323 -78.32 -1.63 4.92
CA PRO A 323 -77.69 -2.82 4.36
C PRO A 323 -76.95 -3.61 5.44
N ASP A 324 -77.02 -4.93 5.39
CA ASP A 324 -76.19 -5.80 6.20
C ASP A 324 -74.70 -5.66 5.82
N GLY A 325 -73.79 -6.19 6.64
CA GLY A 325 -72.34 -6.10 6.40
C GLY A 325 -71.90 -6.68 5.04
N THR A 326 -72.72 -7.53 4.43
CA THR A 326 -72.48 -8.10 3.10
C THR A 326 -73.12 -7.32 1.95
N LYS A 327 -73.92 -6.28 2.24
CA LYS A 327 -74.77 -5.52 1.31
C LYS A 327 -75.70 -6.39 0.45
N LYS A 328 -76.08 -7.57 0.93
CA LYS A 328 -76.99 -8.48 0.22
C LYS A 328 -78.42 -8.40 0.73
N LYS A 329 -78.63 -7.93 1.96
CA LYS A 329 -79.95 -7.83 2.59
C LYS A 329 -80.10 -6.51 3.34
N CYS A 330 -81.31 -5.96 3.39
CA CYS A 330 -81.63 -4.82 4.24
C CYS A 330 -82.10 -5.35 5.59
N ILE A 331 -81.52 -4.86 6.68
CA ILE A 331 -81.87 -5.20 8.07
C ILE A 331 -82.50 -3.97 8.75
N PRO A 332 -83.43 -4.14 9.71
CA PRO A 332 -84.02 -3.03 10.45
C PRO A 332 -82.94 -2.13 11.06
N LYS A 333 -83.07 -0.82 10.88
CA LYS A 333 -82.15 0.15 11.50
C LYS A 333 -82.39 0.09 13.01
N PRO A 334 -81.41 -0.32 13.83
CA PRO A 334 -81.58 -0.35 15.28
C PRO A 334 -81.89 1.08 15.75
N LYS A 335 -83.08 1.28 16.32
CA LYS A 335 -83.51 2.58 16.85
C LYS A 335 -82.81 2.79 18.20
N GLY A 336 -81.96 3.81 18.28
CA GLY A 336 -81.70 4.51 19.55
C GLY A 336 -80.43 4.16 20.35
N CYS A 337 -79.43 3.47 19.81
CA CYS A 337 -78.19 3.26 20.58
C CYS A 337 -77.48 4.60 20.80
N LYS A 338 -77.29 4.97 22.08
CA LYS A 338 -76.58 6.18 22.50
C LYS A 338 -75.12 6.04 22.08
N ILE A 339 -74.53 7.08 21.48
CA ILE A 339 -73.12 7.03 21.06
C ILE A 339 -72.24 6.98 22.31
N CYS A 340 -71.66 5.82 22.61
CA CYS A 340 -70.77 5.66 23.77
C CYS A 340 -69.44 6.42 23.61
N GLY A 341 -68.83 6.75 24.75
CA GLY A 341 -67.56 7.47 24.82
C GLY A 341 -66.38 6.68 24.22
N LYS A 342 -65.22 7.34 24.04
CA LYS A 342 -64.01 6.73 23.43
C LYS A 342 -63.48 5.46 24.15
N ASN A 343 -63.85 5.25 25.41
CA ASN A 343 -63.34 4.16 26.26
C ASN A 343 -64.45 3.20 26.72
N GLU A 344 -65.62 3.27 26.09
CA GLU A 344 -66.79 2.51 26.47
C GLU A 344 -67.19 1.56 25.33
N ILE A 345 -67.75 0.41 25.71
CA ILE A 345 -68.43 -0.50 24.81
C ILE A 345 -69.95 -0.35 24.95
N ASP A 346 -70.66 -0.59 23.86
CA ASP A 346 -72.12 -0.64 23.87
C ASP A 346 -72.53 -1.86 24.71
N SER A 347 -73.41 -1.67 25.71
CA SER A 347 -74.08 -2.78 26.37
C SER A 347 -75.03 -3.44 25.37
N ASP A 348 -75.26 -4.75 25.50
CA ASP A 348 -76.12 -5.53 24.58
C ASP A 348 -77.53 -4.93 24.45
N ASP A 349 -77.97 -4.18 25.47
CA ASP A 349 -79.28 -3.53 25.52
C ASP A 349 -79.32 -2.15 24.85
N CYS A 350 -78.22 -1.63 24.30
CA CYS A 350 -78.09 -0.29 23.69
C CYS A 350 -78.49 0.92 24.56
N MET A 351 -78.84 0.69 25.85
CA MET A 351 -79.30 1.72 26.78
C MET A 351 -78.21 2.21 27.75
N SER A 352 -77.10 1.48 27.87
CA SER A 352 -75.97 1.85 28.73
C SER A 352 -74.62 1.59 28.07
N CYS A 353 -73.65 2.42 28.41
CA CYS A 353 -72.27 2.31 27.96
C CYS A 353 -71.43 1.73 29.09
N LYS A 354 -70.63 0.69 28.82
CA LYS A 354 -69.79 0.04 29.83
C LYS A 354 -68.33 0.41 29.61
N ALA A 355 -67.68 1.00 30.61
CA ALA A 355 -66.26 1.35 30.52
C ALA A 355 -65.37 0.10 30.41
N CYS A 356 -64.35 0.15 29.54
CA CYS A 356 -63.38 -0.94 29.47
C CYS A 356 -62.49 -0.99 30.73
N PRO A 357 -62.13 -2.18 31.23
CA PRO A 357 -61.17 -2.34 32.34
C PRO A 357 -59.81 -1.70 32.01
N LYS A 358 -59.08 -1.23 33.04
CA LYS A 358 -57.72 -0.66 32.87
C LYS A 358 -56.83 -1.61 32.05
N GLY A 359 -56.25 -1.09 30.96
CA GLY A 359 -55.36 -1.84 30.05
C GLY A 359 -56.05 -2.48 28.83
N LYS A 360 -57.37 -2.30 28.67
CA LYS A 360 -58.12 -2.72 27.49
C LYS A 360 -58.76 -1.51 26.79
N LYS A 361 -58.89 -1.58 25.47
CA LYS A 361 -59.59 -0.57 24.64
C LYS A 361 -60.73 -1.22 23.88
N PRO A 362 -61.84 -0.50 23.63
CA PRO A 362 -62.90 -1.00 22.78
C PRO A 362 -62.35 -1.29 21.37
N ASN A 363 -62.82 -2.37 20.76
CA ASN A 363 -62.53 -2.67 19.36
C ASN A 363 -63.17 -1.64 18.42
N SER A 364 -62.87 -1.67 17.11
CA SER A 364 -63.45 -0.72 16.15
C SER A 364 -64.97 -0.72 16.10
N SER A 365 -65.60 -1.84 16.48
CA SER A 365 -67.05 -1.99 16.56
C SER A 365 -67.64 -1.63 17.94
N ARG A 366 -66.79 -1.24 18.91
CA ARG A 366 -67.15 -0.91 20.30
C ARG A 366 -68.05 -1.90 21.01
N ASN A 367 -67.96 -3.18 20.66
CA ASN A 367 -68.74 -4.24 21.31
C ASN A 367 -67.90 -5.15 22.21
N ILE A 368 -66.56 -5.10 22.12
CA ILE A 368 -65.64 -5.93 22.92
C ILE A 368 -64.42 -5.11 23.35
N CYS A 369 -64.03 -5.21 24.62
CA CYS A 369 -62.76 -4.65 25.11
C CYS A 369 -61.58 -5.60 24.82
N ILE A 370 -60.65 -5.18 23.97
CA ILE A 370 -59.44 -5.93 23.60
C ILE A 370 -58.22 -5.41 24.38
N PRO A 371 -57.22 -6.23 24.72
CA PRO A 371 -55.97 -5.74 25.32
C PRO A 371 -55.34 -4.63 24.49
N ASP A 372 -54.82 -3.59 25.14
CA ASP A 372 -54.14 -2.49 24.47
C ASP A 372 -52.76 -2.95 23.97
N ASN A 373 -52.77 -3.72 22.87
CA ASN A 373 -51.60 -4.30 22.21
C ASN A 373 -50.58 -3.22 21.78
N ALA A 374 -50.97 -1.94 21.75
CA ALA A 374 -50.07 -0.83 21.44
C ALA A 374 -48.97 -0.67 22.50
N ALA A 375 -49.29 -0.86 23.78
CA ALA A 375 -48.31 -0.75 24.86
C ALA A 375 -47.29 -1.90 24.83
N GLN A 376 -47.76 -3.12 24.54
CA GLN A 376 -46.89 -4.30 24.42
C GLN A 376 -46.00 -4.22 23.17
N LYS A 377 -46.56 -3.81 22.02
CA LYS A 377 -45.77 -3.55 20.79
C LYS A 377 -44.69 -2.49 21.00
N LYS A 378 -44.96 -1.43 21.77
CA LYS A 378 -43.96 -0.39 22.08
C LYS A 378 -42.80 -0.94 22.92
N LYS A 379 -43.09 -1.75 23.96
CA LYS A 379 -42.06 -2.40 24.78
C LYS A 379 -41.22 -3.38 23.96
N GLU A 380 -41.85 -4.18 23.10
CA GLU A 380 -41.16 -5.13 22.25
C GLU A 380 -40.27 -4.43 21.21
N ALA A 381 -40.74 -3.33 20.61
CA ALA A 381 -39.94 -2.51 19.71
C ALA A 381 -38.70 -1.92 20.41
N GLN A 382 -38.86 -1.40 21.62
CA GLN A 382 -37.74 -0.88 22.43
C GLN A 382 -36.72 -1.97 22.76
N PHE A 383 -37.19 -3.16 23.13
CA PHE A 383 -36.31 -4.30 23.40
C PHE A 383 -35.54 -4.74 22.15
N GLN A 384 -36.21 -4.81 20.99
CA GLN A 384 -35.57 -5.14 19.71
C GLN A 384 -34.54 -4.08 19.29
N GLU A 385 -34.80 -2.80 19.54
CA GLU A 385 -33.85 -1.73 19.28
C GLU A 385 -32.60 -1.83 20.17
N MET A 386 -32.79 -2.09 21.47
CA MET A 386 -31.68 -2.29 22.41
C MET A 386 -30.83 -3.51 22.04
N LYS A 387 -31.46 -4.62 21.63
CA LYS A 387 -30.77 -5.82 21.14
C LYS A 387 -29.94 -5.51 19.89
N LYS A 388 -30.48 -4.74 18.94
CA LYS A 388 -29.76 -4.29 17.74
C LYS A 388 -28.57 -3.40 18.08
N LYS A 389 -28.70 -2.48 19.05
CA LYS A 389 -27.59 -1.62 19.52
C LYS A 389 -26.46 -2.46 20.14
N LYS A 390 -26.78 -3.36 21.08
CA LYS A 390 -25.79 -4.28 21.70
C LYS A 390 -25.06 -5.15 20.66
N ILE A 391 -25.76 -5.67 19.65
CA ILE A 391 -25.13 -6.44 18.57
C ILE A 391 -24.18 -5.58 17.73
N LYS A 392 -24.56 -4.33 17.40
CA LYS A 392 -23.71 -3.40 16.66
C LYS A 392 -22.44 -3.04 17.44
N GLU A 393 -22.55 -2.76 18.74
CA GLU A 393 -21.41 -2.48 19.61
C GLU A 393 -20.47 -3.68 19.75
N ALA A 394 -21.01 -4.89 19.97
CA ALA A 394 -20.21 -6.11 20.03
C ALA A 394 -19.47 -6.36 18.70
N ARG A 395 -20.11 -6.10 17.55
CA ARG A 395 -19.45 -6.17 16.23
C ARG A 395 -18.34 -5.13 16.08
N LYS A 396 -18.55 -3.89 16.55
CA LYS A 396 -17.53 -2.83 16.53
C LYS A 396 -16.32 -3.22 17.38
N LYS A 397 -16.53 -3.66 18.63
CA LYS A 397 -15.48 -4.13 19.55
C LYS A 397 -14.70 -5.32 18.98
N LYS A 398 -15.38 -6.28 18.35
CA LYS A 398 -14.73 -7.42 17.67
C LYS A 398 -13.88 -7.01 16.47
N LYS A 399 -14.33 -6.04 15.67
CA LYS A 399 -13.54 -5.49 14.55
C LYS A 399 -12.28 -4.78 15.05
N GLU A 400 -12.41 -3.96 16.08
CA GLU A 400 -11.28 -3.24 16.68
C GLU A 400 -10.24 -4.19 17.29
N ALA A 401 -10.67 -5.23 18.01
CA ALA A 401 -9.78 -6.26 18.54
C ALA A 401 -9.02 -7.01 17.42
N ARG A 402 -9.68 -7.32 16.30
CA ARG A 402 -9.02 -7.93 15.13
C ARG A 402 -7.99 -7.00 14.50
N PHE A 403 -8.31 -5.71 14.38
CA PHE A 403 -7.39 -4.71 13.84
C PHE A 403 -6.15 -4.53 14.73
N GLN A 404 -6.32 -4.46 16.05
CA GLN A 404 -5.21 -4.41 17.00
C GLN A 404 -4.34 -5.68 16.96
N LYS A 405 -4.94 -6.87 16.83
CA LYS A 405 -4.21 -8.13 16.68
C LYS A 405 -3.38 -8.14 15.38
N MET A 406 -3.93 -7.67 14.27
CA MET A 406 -3.21 -7.56 12.99
C MET A 406 -2.05 -6.55 13.07
N LYS A 407 -2.25 -5.39 13.71
CA LYS A 407 -1.17 -4.42 13.94
C LYS A 407 -0.02 -5.02 14.75
N LYS A 408 -0.33 -5.68 15.87
CA LYS A 408 0.70 -6.36 16.70
C LYS A 408 1.45 -7.43 15.92
N LYS A 409 0.76 -8.24 15.11
CA LYS A 409 1.39 -9.25 14.25
C LYS A 409 2.33 -8.62 13.22
N LYS A 410 1.90 -7.57 12.52
CA LYS A 410 2.73 -6.86 11.53
C LYS A 410 3.99 -6.26 12.15
N ILE A 411 3.89 -5.65 13.34
CA ILE A 411 5.05 -5.10 14.05
C ILE A 411 6.01 -6.22 14.44
N ALA A 412 5.50 -7.36 14.91
CA ALA A 412 6.33 -8.52 15.25
C ALA A 412 7.04 -9.11 14.01
N ASP A 413 6.32 -9.26 12.90
CA ASP A 413 6.87 -9.74 11.63
C ASP A 413 7.93 -8.78 11.07
N PHE A 414 7.69 -7.46 11.14
CA PHE A 414 8.67 -6.44 10.76
C PHE A 414 9.94 -6.53 11.61
N LYS A 415 9.81 -6.58 12.95
CA LYS A 415 10.96 -6.73 13.85
C LYS A 415 11.73 -8.03 13.59
N ARG A 416 11.03 -9.13 13.25
CA ARG A 416 11.66 -10.41 12.90
C ARG A 416 12.46 -10.30 11.60
N THR A 417 11.91 -9.67 10.57
CA THR A 417 12.59 -9.43 9.29
C THR A 417 13.77 -8.50 9.45
N GLU A 418 13.63 -7.40 10.19
CA GLU A 418 14.72 -6.47 10.47
C GLU A 418 15.87 -7.16 11.20
N LEU A 419 15.56 -7.97 12.23
CA LEU A 419 16.57 -8.76 12.94
C LEU A 419 17.27 -9.75 12.01
N LYS A 420 16.52 -10.43 11.13
CA LYS A 420 17.09 -11.35 10.12
C LYS A 420 18.04 -10.63 9.18
N ASN A 421 17.65 -9.44 8.69
CA ASN A 421 18.47 -8.64 7.80
C ASN A 421 19.74 -8.12 8.49
N ARG A 422 19.64 -7.69 9.75
CA ARG A 422 20.83 -7.33 10.56
C ARG A 422 21.77 -8.51 10.74
N LYS A 423 21.25 -9.72 10.99
CA LYS A 423 22.06 -10.94 11.05
C LYS A 423 22.76 -11.21 9.72
N LYS A 424 22.03 -11.16 8.60
CA LYS A 424 22.60 -11.35 7.26
C LYS A 424 23.71 -10.34 6.95
N ALA A 425 23.47 -9.06 7.23
CA ALA A 425 24.47 -8.01 7.02
C ALA A 425 25.77 -8.27 7.80
N ARG A 426 25.67 -8.70 9.06
CA ARG A 426 26.84 -9.07 9.87
C ARG A 426 27.56 -10.30 9.36
N MET A 427 26.81 -11.32 8.96
CA MET A 427 27.39 -12.51 8.33
C MET A 427 28.16 -12.16 7.06
N GLY A 428 27.59 -11.32 6.20
CA GLY A 428 28.26 -10.86 4.98
C GLY A 428 29.57 -10.12 5.26
N LYS A 429 29.61 -9.27 6.29
CA LYS A 429 30.85 -8.61 6.73
C LYS A 429 31.88 -9.60 7.29
N CYS A 430 31.44 -10.56 8.11
CA CYS A 430 32.36 -11.55 8.65
C CYS A 430 32.86 -12.53 7.59
N LEU A 431 32.08 -12.79 6.53
CA LEU A 431 32.50 -13.62 5.41
C LEU A 431 33.64 -12.99 4.61
N THR A 432 33.77 -11.66 4.61
CA THR A 432 34.90 -10.99 3.96
C THR A 432 36.11 -10.86 4.90
N ILE A 433 35.87 -10.68 6.20
CA ILE A 433 36.94 -10.47 7.20
C ILE A 433 37.66 -11.77 7.58
N VAL A 434 36.91 -12.83 7.90
CA VAL A 434 37.49 -14.06 8.48
C VAL A 434 38.46 -14.77 7.52
N PRO A 435 38.23 -14.84 6.20
CA PRO A 435 39.19 -15.48 5.30
C PRO A 435 40.57 -14.82 5.27
N ILE A 436 40.65 -13.50 5.54
CA ILE A 436 41.93 -12.77 5.68
C ILE A 436 42.74 -13.35 6.85
N MET A 437 42.04 -13.70 7.94
CA MET A 437 42.62 -14.25 9.16
C MET A 437 42.90 -15.75 9.10
N MET A 438 42.37 -16.46 8.10
CA MET A 438 42.59 -17.90 7.97
C MET A 438 43.97 -18.26 7.41
N ILE A 439 44.69 -17.31 6.79
CA ILE A 439 45.99 -17.46 6.11
C ILE A 439 45.97 -18.57 5.01
N GLY A 440 46.64 -18.34 3.88
CA GLY A 440 46.73 -19.30 2.77
C GLY A 440 45.63 -19.16 1.71
N ASP A 441 45.10 -20.29 1.21
CA ASP A 441 44.17 -20.33 0.07
C ASP A 441 42.82 -19.62 0.30
N SER A 442 42.50 -19.29 1.56
CA SER A 442 41.28 -18.57 1.94
C SER A 442 41.23 -17.14 1.42
N LEU A 443 42.38 -16.54 1.05
CA LEU A 443 42.43 -15.19 0.48
C LEU A 443 41.65 -15.09 -0.84
N ASN A 444 41.52 -16.20 -1.58
CA ASN A 444 40.72 -16.24 -2.80
C ASN A 444 39.21 -16.03 -2.54
N TRP A 445 38.74 -16.19 -1.30
CA TRP A 445 37.34 -15.95 -0.93
C TRP A 445 37.05 -14.49 -0.58
N VAL A 446 38.10 -13.68 -0.33
CA VAL A 446 37.97 -12.27 0.07
C VAL A 446 37.46 -11.41 -1.10
N SER A 447 37.80 -11.78 -2.33
CA SER A 447 37.51 -11.00 -3.53
C SER A 447 36.46 -11.66 -4.42
N SER A 448 35.24 -11.09 -4.45
CA SER A 448 34.18 -11.45 -5.41
C SER A 448 33.72 -12.92 -5.42
N PHE A 449 34.12 -13.73 -4.44
CA PHE A 449 33.71 -15.13 -4.35
C PHE A 449 32.24 -15.27 -3.93
N PHE A 450 31.79 -14.42 -2.99
CA PHE A 450 30.41 -14.35 -2.56
C PHE A 450 29.66 -13.25 -3.32
N ASP A 451 28.61 -13.63 -4.06
CA ASP A 451 27.75 -12.66 -4.73
C ASP A 451 26.68 -12.07 -3.77
N GLU A 452 26.13 -10.91 -4.15
CA GLU A 452 25.12 -10.21 -3.34
C GLU A 452 23.87 -11.09 -3.12
N LYS A 453 23.51 -11.92 -4.11
CA LYS A 453 22.37 -12.84 -4.00
C LYS A 453 22.59 -13.91 -2.92
N PHE A 454 23.80 -14.46 -2.81
CA PHE A 454 24.15 -15.41 -1.77
C PHE A 454 24.15 -14.74 -0.40
N LEU A 455 24.72 -13.54 -0.29
CA LEU A 455 24.74 -12.73 0.94
C LEU A 455 23.34 -12.30 1.40
N GLU A 456 22.39 -12.14 0.49
CA GLU A 456 20.99 -11.84 0.82
C GLU A 456 20.14 -13.10 1.03
N SER A 457 20.65 -14.28 0.67
CA SER A 457 19.89 -15.52 0.72
C SER A 457 19.63 -16.02 2.14
N ASP A 458 18.58 -16.84 2.29
CA ASP A 458 18.32 -17.57 3.54
C ASP A 458 19.30 -18.72 3.77
N THR A 459 20.04 -19.15 2.75
CA THR A 459 21.01 -20.24 2.88
C THR A 459 22.17 -19.86 3.80
N MET A 460 22.58 -18.58 3.77
CA MET A 460 23.61 -18.07 4.66
C MET A 460 23.18 -18.19 6.14
N MET A 461 21.91 -17.99 6.47
CA MET A 461 21.41 -18.05 7.86
C MET A 461 21.63 -19.40 8.55
N VAL A 462 21.86 -20.49 7.78
CA VAL A 462 22.19 -21.81 8.32
C VAL A 462 23.51 -21.79 9.11
N HIS A 463 24.42 -20.88 8.76
CA HIS A 463 25.72 -20.73 9.41
C HIS A 463 25.72 -19.73 10.59
N TRP A 464 24.54 -19.26 11.01
CA TRP A 464 24.40 -18.41 12.20
C TRP A 464 24.43 -19.28 13.47
N PRO A 465 25.42 -19.12 14.37
CA PRO A 465 25.45 -19.89 15.62
C PRO A 465 24.26 -19.55 16.52
N ALA A 466 23.59 -20.58 17.04
CA ALA A 466 22.40 -20.45 17.88
C ALA A 466 22.69 -19.76 19.23
N ASP A 467 23.92 -19.89 19.72
CA ASP A 467 24.41 -19.50 21.05
C ASP A 467 25.18 -18.17 21.05
N LEU A 468 24.99 -17.31 20.04
CA LEU A 468 25.69 -16.02 20.01
C LEU A 468 25.17 -15.07 21.09
N PRO A 469 26.04 -14.55 21.98
CA PRO A 469 25.67 -13.47 22.87
C PRO A 469 25.34 -12.21 22.07
N LYS A 470 24.65 -11.24 22.70
CA LYS A 470 24.47 -9.92 22.10
C LYS A 470 25.86 -9.35 21.75
N PRO A 471 26.04 -8.76 20.56
CA PRO A 471 27.32 -8.20 20.17
C PRO A 471 27.75 -7.12 21.18
N VAL A 472 29.03 -7.11 21.51
CA VAL A 472 29.60 -6.17 22.50
C VAL A 472 29.99 -4.84 21.85
N GLY A 473 29.96 -4.75 20.51
CA GLY A 473 30.28 -3.54 19.75
C GLY A 473 29.40 -3.32 18.52
N ASN A 474 29.52 -2.15 17.93
CA ASN A 474 28.83 -1.79 16.71
C ASN A 474 29.60 -2.34 15.49
N ILE A 475 29.44 -3.63 15.18
CA ILE A 475 29.91 -4.24 13.91
C ILE A 475 29.38 -3.47 12.69
N ASP A 476 28.29 -2.73 12.88
CA ASP A 476 27.69 -1.90 11.87
C ASP A 476 28.34 -0.52 11.70
N SER A 477 29.37 -0.19 12.48
CA SER A 477 30.19 1.01 12.25
C SER A 477 31.12 0.83 11.04
N ASP A 478 31.27 1.91 10.28
CA ASP A 478 32.20 1.98 9.15
C ASP A 478 33.67 1.89 9.64
N GLU A 479 33.93 2.28 10.88
CA GLU A 479 35.24 2.17 11.54
C GLU A 479 35.71 0.72 11.63
N TYR A 480 34.83 -0.19 12.08
CA TYR A 480 35.17 -1.60 12.22
C TYR A 480 35.60 -2.18 10.86
N ILE A 481 34.85 -1.91 9.80
CA ILE A 481 35.19 -2.39 8.45
C ILE A 481 36.49 -1.77 7.94
N THR A 482 36.71 -0.49 8.21
CA THR A 482 37.85 0.26 7.69
C THR A 482 39.16 -0.24 8.30
N GLU A 483 39.18 -0.59 9.59
CA GLU A 483 40.33 -1.24 10.23
C GLU A 483 40.71 -2.55 9.53
N TRP A 484 39.71 -3.36 9.17
CA TRP A 484 39.93 -4.66 8.52
C TRP A 484 40.37 -4.53 7.05
N ILE A 485 39.83 -3.56 6.32
CA ILE A 485 40.27 -3.28 4.96
C ILE A 485 41.72 -2.77 4.96
N ALA A 486 42.07 -1.88 5.90
CA ALA A 486 43.44 -1.39 6.03
C ALA A 486 44.43 -2.53 6.29
N LEU A 487 44.07 -3.46 7.19
CA LEU A 487 44.89 -4.65 7.46
C LEU A 487 45.01 -5.56 6.23
N ALA A 488 43.93 -5.75 5.47
CA ALA A 488 43.96 -6.54 4.25
C ALA A 488 44.90 -5.95 3.19
N ILE A 489 44.89 -4.62 3.03
CA ILE A 489 45.78 -3.89 2.12
C ILE A 489 47.24 -4.07 2.56
N GLN A 490 47.54 -3.89 3.85
CA GLN A 490 48.89 -4.09 4.38
C GLN A 490 49.40 -5.52 4.17
N LEU A 491 48.55 -6.53 4.38
CA LEU A 491 48.90 -7.94 4.14
C LEU A 491 49.17 -8.21 2.66
N ASP A 492 48.41 -7.58 1.75
CA ASP A 492 48.65 -7.71 0.31
C ASP A 492 49.94 -7.01 -0.13
N GLU A 493 50.24 -5.82 0.41
CA GLU A 493 51.50 -5.11 0.17
C GLU A 493 52.70 -5.95 0.61
N VAL A 494 52.69 -6.48 1.85
CA VAL A 494 53.74 -7.38 2.36
C VAL A 494 53.88 -8.63 1.48
N ARG A 495 52.76 -9.18 0.97
CA ARG A 495 52.77 -10.32 0.06
C ARG A 495 53.38 -9.97 -1.30
N GLN A 496 53.07 -8.79 -1.85
CA GLN A 496 53.61 -8.32 -3.12
C GLN A 496 55.10 -8.04 -3.03
N GLU A 497 55.56 -7.48 -1.91
CA GLU A 497 56.99 -7.25 -1.63
C GLU A 497 57.75 -8.57 -1.45
N ALA A 498 57.17 -9.54 -0.74
CA ALA A 498 57.79 -10.85 -0.54
C ALA A 498 57.85 -11.71 -1.82
N CYS A 499 56.97 -11.45 -2.79
CA CYS A 499 56.87 -12.25 -4.01
C CYS A 499 56.84 -11.35 -5.27
N PRO A 500 58.01 -10.85 -5.74
CA PRO A 500 58.09 -10.08 -6.98
C PRO A 500 57.53 -10.89 -8.16
N ASN A 501 56.96 -10.18 -9.13
CA ASN A 501 56.08 -10.71 -10.20
C ASN A 501 56.66 -11.89 -11.01
N ASN A 502 57.98 -12.07 -10.99
CA ASN A 502 58.73 -13.03 -11.79
C ASN A 502 58.72 -14.44 -11.15
N ALA A 503 58.36 -14.56 -9.86
CA ALA A 503 58.40 -15.81 -9.09
C ALA A 503 57.05 -16.18 -8.43
N LYS A 504 55.94 -15.55 -8.86
CA LYS A 504 54.62 -15.64 -8.21
C LYS A 504 54.13 -17.07 -7.93
N HIS A 505 54.31 -18.00 -8.88
CA HIS A 505 53.86 -19.38 -8.71
C HIS A 505 54.72 -20.22 -7.75
N MET A 506 56.00 -19.91 -7.61
CA MET A 506 56.93 -20.64 -6.74
C MET A 506 56.86 -20.11 -5.29
N CYS A 507 56.69 -18.80 -5.13
CA CYS A 507 56.65 -18.11 -3.84
C CYS A 507 55.37 -18.39 -3.04
N ILE A 508 54.19 -18.46 -3.69
CA ILE A 508 52.92 -18.79 -3.01
C ILE A 508 52.95 -20.23 -2.48
N ARG A 509 53.53 -21.17 -3.24
CA ARG A 509 53.68 -22.56 -2.83
C ARG A 509 54.65 -22.69 -1.65
N SER A 510 55.80 -22.00 -1.72
CA SER A 510 56.78 -21.88 -0.62
C SER A 510 56.18 -21.30 0.68
N LEU A 511 55.36 -20.25 0.60
CA LEU A 511 54.68 -19.65 1.76
C LEU A 511 53.61 -20.57 2.35
N SER A 512 52.87 -21.30 1.51
CA SER A 512 51.88 -22.29 1.95
C SER A 512 52.55 -23.49 2.63
N ASP A 513 53.62 -24.01 2.03
CA ASP A 513 54.41 -25.14 2.55
C ASP A 513 55.16 -24.74 3.84
N SER A 514 55.61 -23.48 3.94
CA SER A 514 56.23 -22.92 5.16
C SER A 514 55.23 -22.64 6.28
N ALA A 515 53.98 -22.27 5.95
CA ALA A 515 52.91 -22.04 6.92
C ALA A 515 52.38 -23.35 7.53
N MET A 516 52.55 -24.49 6.85
CA MET A 516 52.26 -25.82 7.38
C MET A 516 53.36 -26.41 8.28
N SER A 517 54.52 -25.75 8.38
CA SER A 517 55.53 -26.05 9.38
C SER A 517 55.20 -25.34 10.69
N GLU A 518 54.63 -26.09 11.65
CA GLU A 518 54.14 -25.63 12.95
C GLU A 518 55.15 -24.83 13.78
N LYS A 519 56.46 -24.95 13.49
CA LYS A 519 57.53 -24.19 14.17
C LYS A 519 57.77 -22.77 13.62
N ARG A 520 57.42 -22.46 12.36
CA ARG A 520 57.66 -21.14 11.73
C ARG A 520 56.43 -20.25 11.66
N SER A 521 55.22 -20.81 11.71
CA SER A 521 53.98 -20.02 11.73
C SER A 521 53.89 -19.11 12.96
N ASN A 522 54.44 -19.52 14.10
CA ASN A 522 54.51 -18.71 15.31
C ASN A 522 55.37 -17.44 15.17
N GLU A 523 56.36 -17.43 14.28
CA GLU A 523 57.27 -16.30 14.05
C GLU A 523 56.64 -15.24 13.15
N THR A 524 55.98 -15.65 12.06
CA THR A 524 55.23 -14.72 11.20
C THR A 524 53.99 -14.16 11.93
N ILE A 525 53.31 -15.01 12.72
CA ILE A 525 52.21 -14.58 13.59
C ILE A 525 52.72 -13.67 14.71
N SER A 526 53.93 -13.88 15.26
CA SER A 526 54.50 -12.96 16.24
C SER A 526 54.81 -11.60 15.63
N VAL A 527 55.32 -11.52 14.40
CA VAL A 527 55.56 -10.22 13.72
C VAL A 527 54.26 -9.46 13.48
N ILE A 528 53.19 -10.13 13.05
CA ILE A 528 51.86 -9.51 12.87
C ILE A 528 51.26 -9.11 14.24
N ARG A 529 51.43 -9.94 15.27
CA ARG A 529 50.99 -9.66 16.65
C ARG A 529 51.76 -8.47 17.26
N ASP A 530 53.05 -8.35 16.98
CA ASP A 530 53.92 -7.26 17.43
C ASP A 530 53.58 -5.94 16.71
N LEU A 531 53.24 -6.02 15.42
CA LEU A 531 52.71 -4.88 14.65
C LEU A 531 51.36 -4.39 15.18
N MET A 532 50.49 -5.30 15.66
CA MET A 532 49.22 -4.93 16.29
C MET A 532 49.38 -4.43 17.74
N ALA A 533 50.34 -4.96 18.51
CA ALA A 533 50.59 -4.55 19.90
C ALA A 533 51.25 -3.17 20.02
N ARG A 534 52.11 -2.79 19.06
CA ARG A 534 52.76 -1.47 19.04
C ARG A 534 51.83 -0.28 18.76
N GLY A 535 50.55 -0.54 18.45
CA GLY A 535 49.53 0.50 18.27
C GLY A 535 48.87 0.98 19.57
N THR A 536 49.14 0.35 20.71
CA THR A 536 48.35 0.56 21.95
C THR A 536 49.13 1.00 23.20
N GLU A 537 50.45 1.14 23.15
CA GLU A 537 51.23 1.62 24.31
C GLU A 537 51.80 3.01 24.06
N GLY A 538 51.34 3.96 24.88
CA GLY A 538 51.89 5.31 24.98
C GLY A 538 53.16 5.32 25.82
N ASP A 539 54.15 6.03 25.29
CA ASP A 539 55.28 6.73 25.91
C ASP A 539 55.93 6.11 27.15
N ASN A 540 57.20 5.67 27.01
CA ASN A 540 58.36 6.28 27.68
C ASN A 540 59.70 5.64 27.24
N GLU A 541 60.71 6.50 27.06
CA GLU A 541 62.18 6.25 27.01
C GLU A 541 62.94 5.97 25.68
N PRO A 542 64.24 6.37 25.60
CA PRO A 542 64.75 7.13 24.45
C PRO A 542 65.86 6.48 23.60
N HIS A 543 65.96 7.01 22.37
CA HIS A 543 67.10 7.17 21.43
C HIS A 543 68.20 6.09 21.33
N GLN A 544 68.50 5.52 20.14
CA GLN A 544 69.32 6.28 19.17
C GLN A 544 69.32 5.81 17.67
N HIS A 545 68.45 4.93 17.18
CA HIS A 545 68.53 4.48 15.75
C HIS A 545 67.32 4.79 14.83
N LYS A 546 66.43 5.72 15.22
CA LYS A 546 65.14 5.97 14.53
C LYS A 546 65.01 7.34 13.83
N LYS A 547 66.00 7.83 13.09
CA LYS A 547 65.85 9.11 12.35
C LYS A 547 65.46 9.03 10.87
N ARG A 548 65.58 7.87 10.20
CA ARG A 548 65.18 7.75 8.77
C ARG A 548 63.80 7.16 8.53
N VAL A 549 63.31 6.28 9.40
CA VAL A 549 61.99 5.63 9.24
C VAL A 549 60.84 6.49 9.81
N PHE A 550 61.12 7.32 10.82
CA PHE A 550 60.10 8.12 11.50
C PHE A 550 59.58 9.30 10.67
N TRP A 551 60.40 9.84 9.76
CA TRP A 551 59.97 10.91 8.85
C TRP A 551 58.94 10.41 7.85
N PHE A 552 59.12 9.21 7.29
CA PHE A 552 58.18 8.60 6.34
C PHE A 552 56.82 8.26 6.99
N ILE A 553 56.81 7.72 8.22
CA ILE A 553 55.56 7.40 8.93
C ILE A 553 54.80 8.67 9.32
N SER A 554 55.49 9.73 9.74
CA SER A 554 54.88 11.01 10.07
C SER A 554 54.31 11.73 8.83
N LEU A 555 54.93 11.55 7.65
CA LEU A 555 54.45 12.08 6.38
C LEU A 555 53.17 11.36 5.90
N ILE A 556 53.13 10.03 6.04
CA ILE A 556 51.95 9.22 5.71
C ILE A 556 50.79 9.53 6.66
N LEU A 557 51.05 9.62 7.98
CA LEU A 557 50.01 9.94 8.96
C LEU A 557 49.48 11.37 8.81
N ASN A 558 50.31 12.35 8.45
CA ASN A 558 49.85 13.72 8.18
C ASN A 558 49.08 13.82 6.86
N PHE A 559 49.43 13.03 5.83
CA PHE A 559 48.66 12.96 4.59
C PHE A 559 47.27 12.34 4.81
N VAL A 560 47.17 11.29 5.63
CA VAL A 560 45.90 10.67 6.03
C VAL A 560 45.07 11.63 6.91
N ARG A 561 45.68 12.35 7.84
CA ARG A 561 44.98 13.30 8.72
C ARG A 561 44.42 14.51 7.95
N SER A 562 45.14 15.02 6.95
CA SER A 562 44.72 16.14 6.10
C SER A 562 43.63 15.75 5.09
N ALA A 563 43.63 14.50 4.62
CA ALA A 563 42.57 13.94 3.78
C ALA A 563 41.25 13.72 4.55
N VAL A 564 41.31 13.42 5.85
CA VAL A 564 40.13 13.19 6.71
C VAL A 564 39.48 14.50 7.16
N THR A 565 40.25 15.55 7.43
CA THR A 565 39.68 16.86 7.81
C THR A 565 38.99 17.59 6.67
N SER A 566 39.36 17.32 5.42
CA SER A 566 38.73 17.92 4.23
C SER A 566 37.37 17.29 3.88
N PHE A 567 37.04 16.11 4.43
CA PHE A 567 35.80 15.39 4.13
C PHE A 567 34.66 15.62 5.14
N LEU A 568 34.90 16.31 6.25
CA LEU A 568 33.93 16.53 7.33
C LEU A 568 33.01 17.76 7.13
N ARG A 569 33.15 18.50 6.03
CA ARG A 569 32.18 19.52 5.63
C ARG A 569 31.40 19.04 4.40
N LEU A 570 30.40 18.19 4.62
CA LEU A 570 29.15 18.14 3.86
C LEU A 570 28.22 17.10 4.51
N GLY A 571 27.14 17.60 5.11
CA GLY A 571 26.26 16.84 5.99
C GLY A 571 25.28 15.88 5.30
N ALA A 572 24.96 14.83 6.06
CA ALA A 572 23.67 14.18 6.27
C ALA A 572 22.69 13.96 5.08
N SER A 573 22.54 12.70 4.64
CA SER A 573 21.32 11.89 4.87
C SER A 573 21.29 10.55 4.09
N ALA A 574 21.02 9.48 4.85
CA ALA A 574 20.27 8.25 4.54
C ALA A 574 20.79 7.16 3.54
N VAL A 575 21.27 6.07 4.16
CA VAL A 575 20.98 4.62 3.92
C VAL A 575 20.94 4.09 2.47
N ARG A 576 22.10 3.57 2.02
CA ARG A 576 22.24 2.40 1.13
C ARG A 576 23.50 1.64 1.53
N ILE A 577 23.33 0.48 2.16
CA ILE A 577 24.45 -0.29 2.75
C ILE A 577 25.17 -1.21 1.74
N GLY A 578 24.66 -1.40 0.51
CA GLY A 578 25.40 -2.11 -0.55
C GLY A 578 26.38 -1.23 -1.36
N GLY A 579 25.99 0.01 -1.67
CA GLY A 579 26.72 0.85 -2.62
C GLY A 579 28.03 1.48 -2.08
N ARG A 580 28.19 1.61 -0.77
CA ARG A 580 29.40 2.23 -0.17
C ARG A 580 30.54 1.22 0.03
N PHE A 581 30.22 -0.04 0.33
CA PHE A 581 31.21 -1.11 0.38
C PHE A 581 31.82 -1.36 -1.01
N GLY A 582 30.98 -1.36 -2.05
CA GLY A 582 31.44 -1.39 -3.44
C GLY A 582 32.27 -0.17 -3.87
N LYS A 583 32.01 1.02 -3.30
CA LYS A 583 32.83 2.23 -3.56
C LYS A 583 34.16 2.23 -2.81
N LEU A 584 34.22 1.67 -1.60
CA LEU A 584 35.46 1.46 -0.84
C LEU A 584 36.33 0.38 -1.50
N LEU A 585 35.72 -0.71 -1.98
CA LEU A 585 36.42 -1.73 -2.78
C LEU A 585 36.90 -1.17 -4.14
N LYS A 586 36.16 -0.25 -4.77
CA LYS A 586 36.57 0.41 -6.02
C LYS A 586 37.84 1.27 -5.88
N LYS A 587 38.17 1.77 -4.69
CA LYS A 587 39.43 2.50 -4.47
C LYS A 587 40.63 1.55 -4.29
N GLY A 588 40.38 0.29 -3.93
CA GLY A 588 41.36 -0.81 -3.94
C GLY A 588 41.41 -1.59 -5.25
N ASP A 589 40.89 -1.03 -6.35
CA ASP A 589 40.67 -1.74 -7.62
C ASP A 589 41.96 -2.33 -8.23
N ASN A 590 43.14 -1.81 -7.92
CA ASN A 590 44.40 -2.36 -8.45
C ASN A 590 44.89 -3.61 -7.69
N ALA A 591 44.66 -3.70 -6.38
CA ALA A 591 45.00 -4.90 -5.60
C ALA A 591 43.99 -6.04 -5.84
N PHE A 592 42.70 -5.70 -5.98
CA PHE A 592 41.63 -6.68 -6.13
C PHE A 592 41.37 -7.16 -7.58
N LYS A 593 41.73 -6.39 -8.62
CA LYS A 593 41.64 -6.86 -10.02
C LYS A 593 42.69 -7.92 -10.39
N ILE A 594 43.78 -8.04 -9.63
CA ILE A 594 44.84 -9.02 -9.91
C ILE A 594 44.37 -10.45 -9.56
N ALA A 595 43.49 -10.62 -8.57
CA ALA A 595 42.91 -11.92 -8.23
C ALA A 595 41.93 -12.46 -9.29
N GLN A 596 41.24 -11.60 -10.05
CA GLN A 596 40.31 -12.01 -11.10
C GLN A 596 40.99 -12.59 -12.35
N LYS A 597 42.30 -12.40 -12.54
CA LYS A 597 43.04 -12.89 -13.73
C LYS A 597 43.67 -14.28 -13.56
N ALA A 598 43.66 -14.86 -12.37
CA ALA A 598 44.47 -16.06 -12.07
C ALA A 598 43.77 -17.41 -12.36
N THR A 599 42.47 -17.46 -12.63
CA THR A 599 41.78 -18.73 -12.92
C THR A 599 41.34 -18.83 -14.38
N GLY A 600 42.21 -19.38 -15.22
CA GLY A 600 41.81 -20.15 -16.41
C GLY A 600 41.33 -19.37 -17.64
N ARG A 601 42.10 -19.51 -18.72
CA ARG A 601 41.80 -19.03 -20.08
C ARG A 601 40.37 -19.35 -20.53
N GLY A 602 39.62 -18.32 -20.94
CA GLY A 602 38.87 -18.41 -22.20
C GLY A 602 37.36 -18.65 -22.19
N ARG A 603 36.59 -18.36 -21.12
CA ARG A 603 35.12 -18.28 -21.24
C ARG A 603 34.58 -16.89 -20.92
N LYS A 604 34.09 -16.22 -21.97
CA LYS A 604 33.31 -14.99 -21.90
C LYS A 604 32.07 -15.23 -21.02
N GLY A 605 32.08 -14.62 -19.85
CA GLY A 605 30.98 -14.58 -18.90
C GLY A 605 31.51 -14.70 -17.48
N ASN A 606 31.60 -13.57 -16.76
CA ASN A 606 31.84 -13.51 -15.31
C ASN A 606 30.67 -14.20 -14.58
N LYS A 607 30.57 -15.52 -14.67
CA LYS A 607 29.73 -16.30 -13.77
C LYS A 607 30.50 -16.38 -12.46
N GLY A 608 29.98 -15.76 -11.41
CA GLY A 608 30.50 -15.91 -10.06
C GLY A 608 30.62 -17.39 -9.66
N ALA A 609 31.25 -17.66 -8.52
CA ALA A 609 31.34 -19.02 -8.00
C ALA A 609 29.97 -19.71 -7.97
N ASN A 610 29.93 -21.02 -8.19
CA ASN A 610 28.66 -21.76 -8.08
C ASN A 610 28.12 -21.63 -6.66
N ILE A 611 26.79 -21.62 -6.50
CA ILE A 611 26.12 -21.50 -5.19
C ILE A 611 26.63 -22.56 -4.20
N ASP A 612 26.92 -23.77 -4.67
CA ASP A 612 27.42 -24.83 -3.79
C ASP A 612 28.88 -24.61 -3.35
N ASP A 613 29.71 -23.99 -4.19
CA ASP A 613 31.06 -23.57 -3.81
C ASP A 613 31.02 -22.45 -2.76
N MET A 614 30.09 -21.49 -2.94
CA MET A 614 29.82 -20.45 -1.94
C MET A 614 29.34 -21.04 -0.61
N LYS A 615 28.45 -22.03 -0.62
CA LYS A 615 28.03 -22.74 0.61
C LYS A 615 29.20 -23.47 1.27
N ASN A 616 30.03 -24.15 0.49
CA ASN A 616 31.17 -24.91 1.03
C ASN A 616 32.22 -23.99 1.66
N ALA A 617 32.54 -22.87 1.00
CA ALA A 617 33.42 -21.85 1.57
C ALA A 617 32.81 -21.23 2.83
N ALA A 618 31.53 -20.85 2.79
CA ALA A 618 30.83 -20.30 3.95
C ALA A 618 30.82 -21.28 5.14
N LYS A 619 30.63 -22.58 4.88
CA LYS A 619 30.73 -23.64 5.90
C LYS A 619 32.14 -23.72 6.50
N LYS A 620 33.18 -23.68 5.67
CA LYS A 620 34.58 -23.72 6.12
C LYS A 620 34.96 -22.47 6.94
N ILE A 621 34.51 -21.29 6.50
CA ILE A 621 34.68 -20.03 7.24
C ILE A 621 33.92 -20.07 8.58
N ALA A 622 32.68 -20.55 8.57
CA ALA A 622 31.83 -20.63 9.77
C ALA A 622 32.38 -21.60 10.83
N GLY A 623 33.15 -22.60 10.42
CA GLY A 623 33.86 -23.52 11.32
C GLY A 623 35.10 -22.91 11.99
N ASN A 624 35.58 -21.74 11.53
CA ASN A 624 36.75 -21.10 12.10
C ASN A 624 36.40 -20.37 13.42
N HIS A 625 37.26 -20.46 14.43
CA HIS A 625 37.05 -19.82 15.73
C HIS A 625 36.91 -18.27 15.65
N ASN A 626 37.53 -17.64 14.64
CA ASN A 626 37.44 -16.21 14.37
C ASN A 626 36.08 -15.78 13.83
N TRP A 627 35.27 -16.71 13.29
CA TRP A 627 33.89 -16.46 12.89
C TRP A 627 33.02 -15.99 14.05
N LYS A 628 33.04 -16.73 15.17
CA LYS A 628 32.26 -16.38 16.37
C LYS A 628 32.72 -15.05 16.96
N LYS A 629 34.04 -14.81 17.01
CA LYS A 629 34.60 -13.53 17.46
C LYS A 629 34.07 -12.36 16.62
N CYS A 630 34.18 -12.47 15.29
CA CYS A 630 33.68 -11.45 14.37
C CYS A 630 32.18 -11.18 14.54
N LEU A 631 31.34 -12.22 14.61
CA LEU A 631 29.89 -12.05 14.78
C LEU A 631 29.48 -11.40 16.11
N THR A 632 30.32 -11.51 17.14
CA THR A 632 30.13 -10.81 18.43
C THR A 632 30.72 -9.39 18.47
N GLY A 633 31.42 -8.98 17.41
CA GLY A 633 32.07 -7.68 17.30
C GLY A 633 33.40 -7.60 18.02
N LYS A 634 33.95 -8.75 18.41
CA LYS A 634 35.33 -8.86 18.90
C LYS A 634 36.25 -8.96 17.70
N LYS A 635 37.42 -8.33 17.78
CA LYS A 635 38.47 -8.47 16.76
C LYS A 635 38.82 -9.96 16.61
N PRO A 636 38.64 -10.59 15.43
CA PRO A 636 39.26 -11.87 15.16
C PRO A 636 40.78 -11.73 15.32
N GLY A 637 41.43 -12.76 15.86
CA GLY A 637 42.83 -12.67 16.32
C GLY A 637 43.67 -13.85 15.88
#